data_AF-A0A812QTR9-F1
#
_entry.id   AF-A0A812QTR9-F1
#
_cell.length_a   1.000
_cell.length_b   1.000
_cell.length_c   1.000
_cell.angle_alpha   90.00
_cell.angle_beta   90.00
_cell.angle_gamma   90.00
#
_symmetry.space_group_name_H-M   'P 1'
#
loop_
_entity.id
_entity.type
_entity.pdbx_description
1 polymer ?
#
loop_
_entity_poly.entity_id
_entity_poly.type
_entity_poly.pdbx_seq_one_letter_code
_entity_poly.pdbx_strand_id
1 'polypeptide(L)'
;RGEKLTAEGGDLFFDYSKNRVNDQTLKLLLELAEESDLRGRIDAMFSGEKINITEDRAVLHTALRAPKDATITVDGENVVPAVHEVLDRMSQFSDRVRSGDWKGHTGKRIVNVVNIGIGGSDLGPVMAYEALKHFSERSMTFRFVSNVDGTDFAEAVQDLDPAETLFIVASKTFTTLETMTNATTARDWLLQAFGGDNAAVAKHFVAVSTNAEKVSEFGIDTANMFGFWDWVGGRYSMDSAIGLSTMLAIGPDNFREMLAGFHKMDEHYRTAPFDKNVPVLMALLSIWYSNFFGSETIAVLPYEQYLKRFPAYLQQLTMESNGKYITLSGSRVDYTTGTVYFGEPGTNGQHSFYQLIHQGTELIPCDFIAFGKSLNPLGNRPSNTIFADKLSPSVLGQLIALYEHCVYTQGVIWQINSFDQWGVELGKQLAKQIIPELERKVMSRIDSSTAQFQKIKSAPGFIAALDQSGGSTPKALHAYGIEPDAWSNDEEMFALVHEMRSRIITSPAFDGDRILAAILFENTMDRDIEGKPTPDYLWNVKNVVPILKVDKGLAVEANGVQLMKPMPQLPELLQKAKSKGIFGTKMRSVIKLADTIGIKEVVNQQFAVADQILAAGLVPIVEPEIDINSPQKAEAEAILKENLASHLSQLPEGDFVMLKLTLPEEDNFYQELVDYPRVLKVVALSGGYSREEGNEKLSRNHG
;
A
#
# COMPACT_ATOMS: atom_id res chain seq x y z
N ARG A 1 -24.62 43.10 24.14
CA ARG A 1 -23.86 42.45 23.03
C ARG A 1 -23.98 40.93 23.11
N GLY A 2 -23.66 40.32 24.26
CA GLY A 2 -23.83 38.87 24.50
C GLY A 2 -25.25 38.32 24.36
N GLU A 3 -26.31 39.14 24.42
CA GLU A 3 -27.67 38.71 24.10
C GLU A 3 -28.00 38.80 22.60
N LYS A 4 -27.38 39.75 21.88
CA LYS A 4 -27.70 40.06 20.48
C LYS A 4 -26.91 39.23 19.48
N LEU A 5 -25.64 38.95 19.80
CA LEU A 5 -24.72 38.22 18.94
C LEU A 5 -24.64 36.76 19.39
N THR A 6 -25.80 36.12 19.33
CA THR A 6 -26.00 34.70 19.63
C THR A 6 -26.92 34.09 18.58
N ALA A 7 -26.73 32.80 18.34
CA ALA A 7 -27.59 32.00 17.48
C ALA A 7 -27.71 30.58 18.03
N GLU A 8 -28.82 29.93 17.70
CA GLU A 8 -29.06 28.53 18.06
C GLU A 8 -29.21 27.73 16.77
N GLY A 9 -28.63 26.53 16.76
CA GLY A 9 -28.70 25.58 15.65
C GLY A 9 -28.88 24.19 16.21
N GLY A 10 -30.10 23.68 16.11
CA GLY A 10 -30.48 22.44 16.78
C GLY A 10 -30.36 22.54 18.30
N ASP A 11 -29.48 21.74 18.91
CA ASP A 11 -29.17 21.75 20.35
C ASP A 11 -27.91 22.57 20.68
N LEU A 12 -27.29 23.19 19.68
CA LEU A 12 -26.07 23.98 19.84
C LEU A 12 -26.42 25.45 20.02
N PHE A 13 -25.82 26.08 21.03
CA PHE A 13 -25.86 27.51 21.26
C PHE A 13 -24.48 28.13 20.94
N PHE A 14 -24.49 29.13 20.06
CA PHE A 14 -23.31 29.81 19.55
C PHE A 14 -23.27 31.27 20.03
N ASP A 15 -22.32 31.60 20.90
CA ASP A 15 -22.01 32.98 21.31
C ASP A 15 -20.84 33.52 20.50
N TYR A 16 -21.14 34.41 19.55
CA TYR A 16 -20.13 35.09 18.74
C TYR A 16 -19.91 36.55 19.14
N SER A 17 -20.40 36.95 20.32
CA SER A 17 -20.33 38.32 20.79
C SER A 17 -18.91 38.82 21.08
N LYS A 18 -17.95 37.90 21.31
CA LYS A 18 -16.54 38.23 21.61
C LYS A 18 -15.69 38.40 20.35
N ASN A 19 -16.31 38.44 19.17
CA ASN A 19 -15.66 38.73 17.90
C ASN A 19 -15.49 40.23 17.64
N ARG A 20 -14.47 40.59 16.85
CA ARG A 20 -14.17 41.98 16.42
C ARG A 20 -15.07 42.43 15.27
N VAL A 21 -16.39 42.47 15.51
CA VAL A 21 -17.42 42.83 14.51
C VAL A 21 -18.41 43.86 15.06
N ASN A 22 -19.05 44.66 14.21
CA ASN A 22 -20.21 45.49 14.59
C ASN A 22 -21.40 45.18 13.66
N ASP A 23 -22.53 45.84 13.87
CA ASP A 23 -23.75 45.61 13.08
C ASP A 23 -23.53 45.87 11.58
N GLN A 24 -22.70 46.88 11.24
CA GLN A 24 -22.33 47.17 9.85
C GLN A 24 -21.46 46.05 9.24
N THR A 25 -20.46 45.56 9.98
CA THR A 25 -19.60 44.45 9.53
C THR A 25 -20.43 43.20 9.28
N LEU A 26 -21.32 42.84 10.21
CA LEU A 26 -22.19 41.67 10.04
C LEU A 26 -23.12 41.82 8.84
N LYS A 27 -23.72 43.00 8.65
CA LYS A 27 -24.54 43.29 7.48
C LYS A 27 -23.76 43.07 6.18
N LEU A 28 -22.55 43.62 6.07
CA LEU A 28 -21.70 43.48 4.88
C LEU A 28 -21.27 42.03 4.62
N LEU A 29 -20.96 41.27 5.68
CA LEU A 29 -20.62 39.84 5.56
C LEU A 29 -21.83 39.00 5.09
N LEU A 30 -23.04 39.33 5.56
CA LEU A 30 -24.26 38.69 5.10
C LEU A 30 -24.57 39.06 3.64
N GLU A 31 -24.38 40.34 3.26
CA GLU A 31 -24.48 40.78 1.87
C GLU A 31 -23.48 40.05 0.96
N LEU A 32 -22.25 39.81 1.42
CA LEU A 32 -21.27 38.98 0.69
C LEU A 32 -21.76 37.54 0.47
N ALA A 33 -22.42 36.93 1.45
CA ALA A 33 -22.99 35.59 1.30
C ALA A 33 -24.11 35.58 0.24
N GLU A 34 -24.96 36.60 0.21
CA GLU A 34 -26.02 36.75 -0.80
C GLU A 34 -25.43 37.00 -2.20
N GLU A 35 -24.44 37.88 -2.32
CA GLU A 35 -23.74 38.16 -3.59
C GLU A 35 -22.96 36.95 -4.13
N SER A 36 -22.56 36.03 -3.25
CA SER A 36 -21.92 34.76 -3.62
C SER A 36 -22.90 33.66 -4.04
N ASP A 37 -24.20 33.96 -4.11
CA ASP A 37 -25.29 33.01 -4.38
C ASP A 37 -25.26 31.80 -3.43
N LEU A 38 -24.97 32.05 -2.15
CA LEU A 38 -24.80 30.95 -1.18
C LEU A 38 -26.07 30.09 -1.07
N ARG A 39 -27.26 30.68 -1.14
CA ARG A 39 -28.52 29.92 -1.05
C ARG A 39 -28.68 28.97 -2.24
N GLY A 40 -28.44 29.44 -3.46
CA GLY A 40 -28.49 28.60 -4.66
C GLY A 40 -27.47 27.48 -4.63
N ARG A 41 -26.26 27.74 -4.11
CA ARG A 41 -25.22 26.72 -3.92
C ARG A 41 -25.61 25.66 -2.88
N ILE A 42 -26.16 26.07 -1.74
CA ILE A 42 -26.71 25.14 -0.74
C ILE A 42 -27.78 24.25 -1.39
N ASP A 43 -28.73 24.84 -2.11
CA ASP A 43 -29.78 24.07 -2.79
C ASP A 43 -29.20 23.07 -3.80
N ALA A 44 -28.18 23.46 -4.57
CA ALA A 44 -27.47 22.58 -5.51
C ALA A 44 -26.77 21.39 -4.82
N MET A 45 -26.15 21.61 -3.65
CA MET A 45 -25.57 20.52 -2.87
C MET A 45 -26.65 19.54 -2.42
N PHE A 46 -27.73 20.04 -1.83
CA PHE A 46 -28.81 19.21 -1.28
C PHE A 46 -29.68 18.53 -2.35
N SER A 47 -29.73 19.05 -3.56
CA SER A 47 -30.49 18.48 -4.68
C SER A 47 -29.75 17.35 -5.40
N GLY A 48 -28.43 17.20 -5.14
CA GLY A 48 -27.59 16.20 -5.80
C GLY A 48 -26.95 16.67 -7.10
N GLU A 49 -26.91 17.97 -7.36
CA GLU A 49 -26.16 18.52 -8.49
C GLU A 49 -24.66 18.19 -8.38
N LYS A 50 -24.01 18.06 -9.53
CA LYS A 50 -22.58 17.75 -9.63
C LYS A 50 -21.69 18.97 -9.34
N ILE A 51 -21.73 19.43 -8.10
CA ILE A 51 -21.00 20.62 -7.65
C ILE A 51 -19.49 20.39 -7.48
N ASN A 52 -19.04 19.13 -7.41
CA ASN A 52 -17.62 18.78 -7.51
C ASN A 52 -17.24 18.72 -9.00
N ILE A 53 -17.06 19.89 -9.60
CA ILE A 53 -16.90 20.06 -11.05
C ILE A 53 -15.60 19.48 -11.62
N THR A 54 -14.55 19.35 -10.80
CA THR A 54 -13.24 18.85 -11.28
C THR A 54 -13.22 17.32 -11.38
N GLU A 55 -14.12 16.63 -10.68
CA GLU A 55 -14.28 15.17 -10.73
C GLU A 55 -15.62 14.73 -11.35
N ASP A 56 -16.47 15.67 -11.80
CA ASP A 56 -17.83 15.43 -12.30
C ASP A 56 -18.70 14.60 -11.34
N ARG A 57 -18.73 15.00 -10.06
CA ARG A 57 -19.45 14.27 -9.00
C ARG A 57 -20.46 15.14 -8.25
N ALA A 58 -21.55 14.51 -7.83
CA ALA A 58 -22.41 15.03 -6.79
C ALA A 58 -21.66 15.05 -5.44
N VAL A 59 -22.18 15.81 -4.48
CA VAL A 59 -21.63 15.89 -3.13
C VAL A 59 -22.78 15.76 -2.14
N LEU A 60 -22.93 14.57 -1.57
CA LEU A 60 -24.19 14.18 -0.91
C LEU A 60 -23.97 13.44 0.41
N HIS A 61 -22.99 13.84 1.21
CA HIS A 61 -22.87 13.33 2.59
C HIS A 61 -24.17 13.54 3.40
N THR A 62 -24.94 14.60 3.10
CA THR A 62 -26.28 14.83 3.67
C THR A 62 -27.30 13.73 3.33
N ALA A 63 -27.16 13.02 2.21
CA ALA A 63 -28.03 11.89 1.87
C ALA A 63 -27.78 10.67 2.77
N LEU A 64 -26.59 10.53 3.35
CA LEU A 64 -26.23 9.43 4.26
C LEU A 64 -27.00 9.46 5.57
N ARG A 65 -27.41 10.66 5.98
CA ARG A 65 -28.16 10.92 7.22
C ARG A 65 -29.60 11.39 6.98
N ALA A 66 -30.09 11.32 5.74
CA ALA A 66 -31.45 11.70 5.41
C ALA A 66 -32.50 10.69 5.96
N PRO A 67 -33.72 11.15 6.31
CA PRO A 67 -34.84 10.28 6.65
C PRO A 67 -35.13 9.23 5.57
N LYS A 68 -35.67 8.08 5.96
CA LYS A 68 -35.89 6.93 5.04
C LYS A 68 -36.90 7.21 3.91
N ASP A 69 -37.78 8.18 4.12
CA ASP A 69 -38.78 8.65 3.16
C ASP A 69 -38.32 9.85 2.33
N ALA A 70 -37.09 10.35 2.54
CA ALA A 70 -36.53 11.42 1.73
C ALA A 70 -36.30 10.98 0.27
N THR A 71 -36.36 11.95 -0.63
CA THR A 71 -36.07 11.76 -2.05
C THR A 71 -34.95 12.71 -2.45
N ILE A 72 -33.77 12.14 -2.76
CA ILE A 72 -32.59 12.87 -3.21
C ILE A 72 -32.06 12.12 -4.42
N THR A 73 -31.97 12.80 -5.57
CA THR A 73 -31.74 12.15 -6.85
C THR A 73 -30.34 12.45 -7.38
N VAL A 74 -29.62 11.42 -7.82
CA VAL A 74 -28.37 11.55 -8.59
C VAL A 74 -28.56 10.81 -9.90
N ASP A 75 -28.27 11.46 -11.03
CA ASP A 75 -28.39 10.86 -12.37
C ASP A 75 -29.76 10.19 -12.64
N GLY A 76 -30.83 10.72 -12.04
CA GLY A 76 -32.20 10.23 -12.21
C GLY A 76 -32.65 9.17 -11.20
N GLU A 77 -31.78 8.70 -10.30
CA GLU A 77 -32.09 7.68 -9.30
C GLU A 77 -32.12 8.24 -7.87
N ASN A 78 -33.14 7.87 -7.08
CA ASN A 78 -33.17 8.21 -5.65
C ASN A 78 -32.15 7.37 -4.88
N VAL A 79 -31.17 8.02 -4.26
CA VAL A 79 -30.06 7.33 -3.56
C VAL A 79 -30.40 6.90 -2.13
N VAL A 80 -31.42 7.52 -1.51
CA VAL A 80 -31.77 7.31 -0.10
C VAL A 80 -32.14 5.84 0.23
N PRO A 81 -32.91 5.10 -0.59
CA PRO A 81 -33.19 3.69 -0.30
C PRO A 81 -31.94 2.82 -0.17
N ALA A 82 -30.95 3.03 -1.05
CA ALA A 82 -29.69 2.29 -1.04
C ALA A 82 -28.82 2.64 0.19
N VAL A 83 -28.84 3.91 0.63
CA VAL A 83 -28.26 4.35 1.91
C VAL A 83 -28.82 3.55 3.07
N HIS A 84 -30.15 3.51 3.20
CA HIS A 84 -30.79 2.81 4.31
C HIS A 84 -30.60 1.29 4.25
N GLU A 85 -30.50 0.70 3.07
CA GLU A 85 -30.16 -0.72 2.92
C GLU A 85 -28.77 -1.03 3.51
N VAL A 86 -27.76 -0.21 3.19
CA VAL A 86 -26.42 -0.37 3.77
C VAL A 86 -26.44 -0.18 5.28
N LEU A 87 -27.11 0.86 5.79
CA LEU A 87 -27.24 1.10 7.23
C LEU A 87 -27.96 -0.06 7.95
N ASP A 88 -28.99 -0.65 7.34
CA ASP A 88 -29.72 -1.80 7.87
C ASP A 88 -28.82 -3.04 7.90
N ARG A 89 -28.02 -3.29 6.85
CA ARG A 89 -27.01 -4.37 6.82
C ARG A 89 -25.92 -4.18 7.87
N MET A 90 -25.41 -2.95 8.03
CA MET A 90 -24.44 -2.62 9.08
C MET A 90 -25.02 -2.85 10.48
N SER A 91 -26.29 -2.50 10.69
CA SER A 91 -26.98 -2.69 11.97
C SER A 91 -27.07 -4.18 12.30
N GLN A 92 -27.56 -4.99 11.36
CA GLN A 92 -27.65 -6.45 11.51
C GLN A 92 -26.29 -7.12 11.75
N PHE A 93 -25.25 -6.67 11.04
CA PHE A 93 -23.90 -7.17 11.29
C PHE A 93 -23.41 -6.77 12.68
N SER A 94 -23.60 -5.51 13.07
CA SER A 94 -23.19 -4.99 14.37
C SER A 94 -23.86 -5.74 15.52
N ASP A 95 -25.17 -6.03 15.41
CA ASP A 95 -25.90 -6.79 16.42
C ASP A 95 -25.38 -8.22 16.55
N ARG A 96 -25.05 -8.90 15.44
CA ARG A 96 -24.45 -10.24 15.48
C ARG A 96 -23.08 -10.25 16.15
N VAL A 97 -22.23 -9.27 15.87
CA VAL A 97 -20.91 -9.18 16.51
C VAL A 97 -21.05 -8.84 18.00
N ARG A 98 -21.87 -7.85 18.34
CA ARG A 98 -22.07 -7.38 19.72
C ARG A 98 -22.72 -8.43 20.60
N SER A 99 -23.75 -9.13 20.13
CA SER A 99 -24.38 -10.26 20.85
C SER A 99 -23.44 -11.46 21.01
N GLY A 100 -22.46 -11.58 20.11
CA GLY A 100 -21.55 -12.71 20.03
C GLY A 100 -22.10 -13.87 19.19
N ASP A 101 -23.17 -13.68 18.44
CA ASP A 101 -23.64 -14.64 17.44
C ASP A 101 -22.65 -14.80 16.27
N TRP A 102 -21.94 -13.72 15.92
CA TRP A 102 -20.79 -13.80 15.03
C TRP A 102 -19.61 -14.43 15.77
N LYS A 103 -19.17 -15.60 15.30
CA LYS A 103 -18.03 -16.34 15.85
C LYS A 103 -16.81 -16.21 14.96
N GLY A 104 -15.65 -16.11 15.59
CA GLY A 104 -14.36 -16.31 14.95
C GLY A 104 -14.19 -17.75 14.46
N HIS A 105 -13.09 -18.01 13.77
CA HIS A 105 -12.77 -19.29 13.13
C HIS A 105 -12.78 -20.47 14.12
N THR A 106 -12.40 -20.25 15.37
CA THR A 106 -12.41 -21.27 16.44
C THR A 106 -13.75 -21.40 17.19
N GLY A 107 -14.77 -20.64 16.79
CA GLY A 107 -16.08 -20.60 17.48
C GLY A 107 -16.15 -19.63 18.66
N LYS A 108 -15.06 -18.92 18.99
CA LYS A 108 -15.06 -17.88 20.04
C LYS A 108 -15.83 -16.62 19.61
N ARG A 109 -16.31 -15.85 20.59
CA ARG A 109 -16.93 -14.53 20.38
C ARG A 109 -15.84 -13.53 19.98
N ILE A 110 -16.15 -12.65 19.04
CA ILE A 110 -15.30 -11.49 18.75
C ILE A 110 -15.40 -10.49 19.90
N VAL A 111 -14.27 -10.14 20.49
CA VAL A 111 -14.18 -9.08 21.51
C VAL A 111 -13.23 -7.95 21.10
N ASN A 112 -12.41 -8.15 20.06
CA ASN A 112 -11.50 -7.14 19.55
C ASN A 112 -11.90 -6.74 18.12
N VAL A 113 -11.96 -5.45 17.85
CA VAL A 113 -12.22 -4.89 16.51
C VAL A 113 -11.10 -3.94 16.15
N VAL A 114 -10.46 -4.16 15.00
CA VAL A 114 -9.38 -3.32 14.48
C VAL A 114 -9.79 -2.74 13.13
N ASN A 115 -9.96 -1.42 13.08
CA ASN A 115 -10.19 -0.70 11.83
C ASN A 115 -8.86 -0.41 11.14
N ILE A 116 -8.72 -0.82 9.87
CA ILE A 116 -7.54 -0.54 9.05
C ILE A 116 -7.96 0.40 7.92
N GLY A 117 -7.45 1.64 7.95
CA GLY A 117 -7.79 2.68 6.99
C GLY A 117 -6.92 3.91 7.19
N ILE A 118 -6.86 4.84 6.24
CA ILE A 118 -6.05 6.08 6.40
C ILE A 118 -6.86 7.31 5.98
N GLY A 119 -6.54 8.47 6.54
CA GLY A 119 -7.22 9.73 6.26
C GLY A 119 -8.70 9.65 6.62
N GLY A 120 -9.58 9.83 5.63
CA GLY A 120 -11.03 9.84 5.87
C GLY A 120 -11.59 8.49 6.35
N SER A 121 -10.90 7.39 6.02
CA SER A 121 -11.24 6.03 6.47
C SER A 121 -10.71 5.68 7.87
N ASP A 122 -10.10 6.65 8.56
CA ASP A 122 -9.55 6.51 9.91
C ASP A 122 -9.98 7.65 10.85
N LEU A 123 -9.68 8.91 10.49
CA LEU A 123 -9.82 10.07 11.37
C LEU A 123 -11.25 10.29 11.86
N GLY A 124 -12.25 10.09 10.99
CA GLY A 124 -13.66 10.15 11.37
C GLY A 124 -14.03 9.06 12.38
N PRO A 125 -13.85 7.76 12.05
CA PRO A 125 -14.09 6.66 12.97
C PRO A 125 -13.37 6.75 14.32
N VAL A 126 -12.06 7.01 14.35
CA VAL A 126 -11.31 7.09 15.62
C VAL A 126 -11.76 8.28 16.47
N MET A 127 -12.07 9.42 15.84
CA MET A 127 -12.60 10.59 16.55
C MET A 127 -13.98 10.29 17.14
N ALA A 128 -14.90 9.70 16.36
CA ALA A 128 -16.24 9.39 16.82
C ALA A 128 -16.23 8.34 17.94
N TYR A 129 -15.39 7.31 17.84
CA TYR A 129 -15.19 6.33 18.91
C TYR A 129 -14.70 6.98 20.20
N GLU A 130 -13.68 7.83 20.14
CA GLU A 130 -13.15 8.51 21.34
C GLU A 130 -14.19 9.48 21.93
N ALA A 131 -14.88 10.24 21.08
CA ALA A 131 -15.92 11.20 21.46
C ALA A 131 -17.13 10.52 22.14
N LEU A 132 -17.53 9.36 21.63
CA LEU A 132 -18.69 8.60 22.12
C LEU A 132 -18.29 7.41 23.00
N LYS A 133 -17.05 7.40 23.47
CA LYS A 133 -16.51 6.31 24.30
C LYS A 133 -17.37 6.03 25.51
N HIS A 134 -18.08 7.01 26.08
CA HIS A 134 -19.03 6.80 27.18
C HIS A 134 -20.13 5.77 26.85
N PHE A 135 -20.59 5.74 25.59
CA PHE A 135 -21.67 4.89 25.08
C PHE A 135 -21.15 3.56 24.49
N SER A 136 -19.83 3.32 24.50
CA SER A 136 -19.25 2.14 23.87
C SER A 136 -19.52 0.86 24.67
N GLU A 137 -19.64 -0.27 23.98
CA GLU A 137 -19.63 -1.60 24.59
C GLU A 137 -18.30 -1.84 25.31
N ARG A 138 -18.33 -1.87 26.64
CA ARG A 138 -17.12 -1.96 27.47
C ARG A 138 -16.52 -3.36 27.50
N SER A 139 -17.28 -4.38 27.11
CA SER A 139 -16.76 -5.74 26.98
C SER A 139 -15.96 -5.96 25.70
N MET A 140 -15.79 -4.94 24.86
CA MET A 140 -15.09 -5.02 23.58
C MET A 140 -13.96 -3.99 23.50
N THR A 141 -12.91 -4.33 22.77
CA THR A 141 -11.75 -3.49 22.50
C THR A 141 -11.79 -3.01 21.06
N PHE A 142 -11.64 -1.70 20.86
CA PHE A 142 -11.57 -1.08 19.53
C PHE A 142 -10.21 -0.42 19.33
N ARG A 143 -9.58 -0.70 18.19
CA ARG A 143 -8.29 -0.12 17.78
C ARG A 143 -8.34 0.32 16.33
N PHE A 144 -7.44 1.22 15.97
CA PHE A 144 -7.39 1.89 14.66
C PHE A 144 -5.94 1.87 14.20
N VAL A 145 -5.71 1.30 13.01
CA VAL A 145 -4.40 1.19 12.36
C VAL A 145 -4.48 1.97 11.06
N SER A 146 -3.58 2.93 10.88
CA SER A 146 -3.60 3.81 9.72
C SER A 146 -2.24 4.06 9.10
N ASN A 147 -1.20 4.20 9.91
CA ASN A 147 0.13 4.50 9.43
C ASN A 147 0.76 3.27 8.76
N VAL A 148 1.55 3.48 7.70
CA VAL A 148 2.31 2.41 7.03
C VAL A 148 3.55 2.00 7.83
N ASP A 149 3.96 2.82 8.80
CA ASP A 149 4.95 2.42 9.81
C ASP A 149 4.44 1.16 10.54
N GLY A 150 5.19 0.06 10.41
CA GLY A 150 4.82 -1.24 10.98
C GLY A 150 4.62 -1.23 12.50
N THR A 151 5.14 -0.21 13.19
CA THR A 151 4.89 0.03 14.62
C THR A 151 3.39 0.14 14.92
N ASP A 152 2.63 0.83 14.07
CA ASP A 152 1.20 1.09 14.29
C ASP A 152 0.40 -0.23 14.32
N PHE A 153 0.66 -1.12 13.37
CA PHE A 153 0.06 -2.45 13.37
C PHE A 153 0.59 -3.32 14.53
N ALA A 154 1.91 -3.37 14.72
CA ALA A 154 2.54 -4.25 15.70
C ALA A 154 2.05 -3.98 17.14
N GLU A 155 2.01 -2.71 17.55
CA GLU A 155 1.49 -2.29 18.86
C GLU A 155 -0.03 -2.53 18.96
N ALA A 156 -0.77 -2.31 17.88
CA ALA A 156 -2.22 -2.51 17.88
C ALA A 156 -2.64 -3.97 18.06
N VAL A 157 -1.79 -4.96 17.78
CA VAL A 157 -2.16 -6.39 17.91
C VAL A 157 -1.41 -7.15 19.01
N GLN A 158 -0.47 -6.51 19.71
CA GLN A 158 0.47 -7.17 20.62
C GLN A 158 -0.18 -8.05 21.70
N ASP A 159 -1.31 -7.61 22.25
CA ASP A 159 -2.08 -8.26 23.32
C ASP A 159 -3.43 -8.83 22.85
N LEU A 160 -3.66 -8.92 21.53
CA LEU A 160 -4.92 -9.44 20.98
C LEU A 160 -4.84 -10.94 20.70
N ASP A 161 -5.91 -11.69 21.01
CA ASP A 161 -6.08 -13.07 20.57
C ASP A 161 -6.62 -13.09 19.12
N PRO A 162 -5.90 -13.69 18.14
CA PRO A 162 -6.39 -13.85 16.76
C PRO A 162 -7.78 -14.51 16.69
N ALA A 163 -8.09 -15.45 17.59
CA ALA A 163 -9.37 -16.15 17.63
C ALA A 163 -10.57 -15.26 18.00
N GLU A 164 -10.33 -14.07 18.55
CA GLU A 164 -11.36 -13.16 19.05
C GLU A 164 -11.30 -11.78 18.36
N THR A 165 -10.52 -11.65 17.28
CA THR A 165 -10.22 -10.36 16.64
C THR A 165 -10.85 -10.24 15.25
N LEU A 166 -11.60 -9.18 15.02
CA LEU A 166 -12.19 -8.83 13.73
C LEU A 166 -11.45 -7.61 13.15
N PHE A 167 -11.05 -7.71 11.88
CA PHE A 167 -10.48 -6.61 11.11
C PHE A 167 -11.51 -6.02 10.16
N ILE A 168 -11.59 -4.69 10.12
CA ILE A 168 -12.40 -3.92 9.16
C ILE A 168 -11.44 -3.23 8.21
N VAL A 169 -11.40 -3.64 6.94
CA VAL A 169 -10.56 -3.00 5.92
C VAL A 169 -11.36 -1.89 5.25
N ALA A 170 -11.06 -0.64 5.61
CA ALA A 170 -11.77 0.55 5.16
C ALA A 170 -10.98 1.26 4.04
N SER A 171 -11.37 1.00 2.79
CA SER A 171 -10.76 1.64 1.61
C SER A 171 -11.75 1.69 0.45
N LYS A 172 -12.05 2.91 -0.02
CA LYS A 172 -12.95 3.14 -1.17
C LYS A 172 -12.57 2.30 -2.38
N THR A 173 -11.30 2.40 -2.80
CA THR A 173 -10.79 1.73 -4.00
C THR A 173 -10.27 0.32 -3.74
N PHE A 174 -10.03 -0.03 -2.47
CA PHE A 174 -9.36 -1.26 -2.05
C PHE A 174 -7.94 -1.41 -2.64
N THR A 175 -7.28 -0.28 -2.90
CA THR A 175 -5.93 -0.22 -3.50
C THR A 175 -5.01 0.79 -2.83
N THR A 176 -5.47 1.47 -1.78
CA THR A 176 -4.65 2.40 -1.00
C THR A 176 -3.45 1.66 -0.43
N LEU A 177 -2.24 2.10 -0.77
CA LEU A 177 -1.00 1.38 -0.46
C LEU A 177 -0.87 1.11 1.03
N GLU A 178 -0.99 2.13 1.87
CA GLU A 178 -0.85 2.06 3.32
C GLU A 178 -1.88 1.08 3.92
N THR A 179 -3.15 1.23 3.53
CA THR A 179 -4.24 0.37 4.00
C THR A 179 -4.06 -1.09 3.56
N MET A 180 -3.69 -1.33 2.31
CA MET A 180 -3.54 -2.69 1.78
C MET A 180 -2.28 -3.39 2.29
N THR A 181 -1.20 -2.65 2.52
CA THR A 181 -0.02 -3.17 3.23
C THR A 181 -0.41 -3.64 4.62
N ASN A 182 -1.08 -2.78 5.41
CA ASN A 182 -1.53 -3.15 6.76
C ASN A 182 -2.57 -4.29 6.76
N ALA A 183 -3.51 -4.31 5.80
CA ALA A 183 -4.49 -5.39 5.69
C ALA A 183 -3.81 -6.72 5.35
N THR A 184 -2.80 -6.71 4.47
CA THR A 184 -2.01 -7.91 4.16
C THR A 184 -1.23 -8.39 5.37
N THR A 185 -0.56 -7.50 6.10
CA THR A 185 0.12 -7.82 7.36
C THR A 185 -0.85 -8.40 8.40
N ALA A 186 -2.06 -7.84 8.52
CA ALA A 186 -3.10 -8.36 9.40
C ALA A 186 -3.57 -9.76 9.00
N ARG A 187 -3.72 -10.00 7.69
CA ARG A 187 -4.09 -11.31 7.15
C ARG A 187 -3.01 -12.34 7.44
N ASP A 188 -1.74 -12.00 7.22
CA ASP A 188 -0.62 -12.89 7.50
C ASP A 188 -0.51 -13.21 9.01
N TRP A 189 -0.67 -12.20 9.87
CA TRP A 189 -0.72 -12.37 11.33
C TRP A 189 -1.85 -13.32 11.76
N LEU A 190 -3.04 -13.18 11.17
CA LEU A 190 -4.18 -14.06 11.44
C LEU A 190 -3.90 -15.49 10.97
N LEU A 191 -3.45 -15.66 9.72
CA LEU A 191 -3.22 -16.98 9.12
C LEU A 191 -2.10 -17.74 9.82
N GLN A 192 -1.06 -17.04 10.29
CA GLN A 192 0.01 -17.63 11.09
C GLN A 192 -0.54 -18.28 12.36
N ALA A 193 -1.54 -17.68 13.01
CA ALA A 193 -2.17 -18.22 14.22
C ALA A 193 -3.02 -19.48 13.95
N PHE A 194 -3.47 -19.69 12.70
CA PHE A 194 -4.32 -20.81 12.30
C PHE A 194 -3.64 -21.76 11.30
N GLY A 195 -2.30 -21.81 11.29
CA GLY A 195 -1.55 -22.76 10.46
C GLY A 195 -1.73 -22.57 8.95
N GLY A 196 -2.11 -21.36 8.50
CA GLY A 196 -2.31 -21.03 7.09
C GLY A 196 -3.72 -21.30 6.55
N ASP A 197 -4.70 -21.64 7.38
CA ASP A 197 -6.07 -21.88 6.91
C ASP A 197 -6.77 -20.60 6.42
N ASN A 198 -6.85 -20.46 5.09
CA ASN A 198 -7.50 -19.33 4.42
C ASN A 198 -9.00 -19.19 4.77
N ALA A 199 -9.68 -20.24 5.24
CA ALA A 199 -11.07 -20.14 5.67
C ALA A 199 -11.27 -19.22 6.89
N ALA A 200 -10.21 -18.92 7.64
CA ALA A 200 -10.25 -17.96 8.74
C ALA A 200 -10.55 -16.52 8.28
N VAL A 201 -10.11 -16.14 7.07
CA VAL A 201 -10.26 -14.75 6.56
C VAL A 201 -11.72 -14.32 6.52
N ALA A 202 -12.62 -15.17 6.01
CA ALA A 202 -14.05 -14.87 5.89
C ALA A 202 -14.78 -14.69 7.25
N LYS A 203 -14.17 -15.11 8.37
CA LYS A 203 -14.72 -14.94 9.72
C LYS A 203 -14.11 -13.76 10.49
N HIS A 204 -12.95 -13.29 10.06
CA HIS A 204 -12.14 -12.32 10.77
C HIS A 204 -11.86 -11.04 9.97
N PHE A 205 -12.31 -10.95 8.73
CA PHE A 205 -12.20 -9.76 7.90
C PHE A 205 -13.54 -9.37 7.28
N VAL A 206 -13.82 -8.07 7.31
CA VAL A 206 -14.90 -7.44 6.55
C VAL A 206 -14.35 -6.22 5.80
N ALA A 207 -15.04 -5.80 4.75
CA ALA A 207 -14.59 -4.70 3.90
C ALA A 207 -15.60 -3.55 3.90
N VAL A 208 -15.10 -2.32 3.97
CA VAL A 208 -15.85 -1.12 3.62
C VAL A 208 -15.25 -0.56 2.34
N SER A 209 -15.92 -0.84 1.21
CA SER A 209 -15.35 -0.59 -0.12
C SER A 209 -16.43 -0.57 -1.21
N THR A 210 -16.08 -0.03 -2.37
CA THR A 210 -16.89 -0.09 -3.59
C THR A 210 -16.38 -1.13 -4.59
N ASN A 211 -15.29 -1.84 -4.27
CA ASN A 211 -14.57 -2.71 -5.20
C ASN A 211 -14.71 -4.20 -4.86
N ALA A 212 -15.82 -4.82 -5.29
CA ALA A 212 -16.14 -6.21 -4.96
C ALA A 212 -15.10 -7.22 -5.47
N GLU A 213 -14.51 -6.98 -6.64
CA GLU A 213 -13.49 -7.84 -7.25
C GLU A 213 -12.27 -7.94 -6.34
N LYS A 214 -11.68 -6.80 -5.97
CA LYS A 214 -10.50 -6.75 -5.09
C LYS A 214 -10.76 -7.26 -3.68
N VAL A 215 -11.97 -7.02 -3.15
CA VAL A 215 -12.38 -7.57 -1.85
C VAL A 215 -12.42 -9.10 -1.90
N SER A 216 -12.96 -9.67 -2.98
CA SER A 216 -12.99 -11.11 -3.19
C SER A 216 -11.60 -11.70 -3.41
N GLU A 217 -10.74 -11.02 -4.20
CA GLU A 217 -9.33 -11.43 -4.41
C GLU A 217 -8.55 -11.50 -3.10
N PHE A 218 -8.82 -10.60 -2.16
CA PHE A 218 -8.21 -10.61 -0.83
C PHE A 218 -8.71 -11.78 0.05
N GLY A 219 -9.84 -12.39 -0.30
CA GLY A 219 -10.45 -13.51 0.42
C GLY A 219 -11.56 -13.12 1.40
N ILE A 220 -12.03 -11.88 1.36
CA ILE A 220 -13.21 -11.44 2.13
C ILE A 220 -14.48 -11.87 1.40
N ASP A 221 -15.42 -12.45 2.14
CA ASP A 221 -16.76 -12.73 1.64
C ASP A 221 -17.48 -11.41 1.32
N THR A 222 -17.87 -11.22 0.05
CA THR A 222 -18.51 -10.00 -0.45
C THR A 222 -19.88 -9.76 0.20
N ALA A 223 -20.52 -10.77 0.81
CA ALA A 223 -21.69 -10.57 1.66
C ALA A 223 -21.39 -9.69 2.89
N ASN A 224 -20.12 -9.65 3.32
CA ASN A 224 -19.60 -8.79 4.38
C ASN A 224 -18.80 -7.59 3.83
N MET A 225 -19.05 -7.22 2.58
CA MET A 225 -18.67 -5.92 2.02
C MET A 225 -19.80 -4.91 2.21
N PHE A 226 -19.47 -3.76 2.79
CA PHE A 226 -20.37 -2.63 2.99
C PHE A 226 -19.99 -1.52 2.01
N GLY A 227 -20.87 -1.31 1.02
CA GLY A 227 -20.67 -0.36 -0.06
C GLY A 227 -20.99 1.09 0.32
N PHE A 228 -20.47 2.01 -0.47
CA PHE A 228 -20.82 3.43 -0.46
C PHE A 228 -20.56 4.02 -1.86
N TRP A 229 -20.74 5.33 -2.05
CA TRP A 229 -20.81 5.94 -3.39
C TRP A 229 -19.65 6.89 -3.68
N ASP A 230 -19.50 7.25 -4.95
CA ASP A 230 -18.48 8.17 -5.42
C ASP A 230 -18.66 9.60 -4.88
N TRP A 231 -19.91 10.05 -4.73
CA TRP A 231 -20.33 11.32 -4.13
C TRP A 231 -20.09 11.43 -2.62
N VAL A 232 -19.65 10.35 -1.98
CA VAL A 232 -19.13 10.36 -0.60
C VAL A 232 -17.64 10.68 -0.62
N GLY A 233 -17.30 11.91 -0.27
CA GLY A 233 -15.91 12.35 -0.07
C GLY A 233 -15.30 11.69 1.17
N GLY A 234 -14.03 11.31 1.13
CA GLY A 234 -13.38 10.56 2.22
C GLY A 234 -13.48 11.27 3.58
N ARG A 235 -13.18 12.57 3.63
CA ARG A 235 -13.27 13.40 4.85
C ARG A 235 -14.71 13.72 5.32
N TYR A 236 -15.71 13.29 4.55
CA TYR A 236 -17.15 13.43 4.81
C TYR A 236 -17.86 12.05 4.87
N SER A 237 -17.12 10.99 5.20
CA SER A 237 -17.62 9.61 5.04
C SER A 237 -18.03 8.91 6.32
N MET A 238 -17.82 9.52 7.50
CA MET A 238 -17.99 8.84 8.80
C MET A 238 -19.43 8.35 9.05
N ASP A 239 -20.43 9.04 8.49
CA ASP A 239 -21.85 8.71 8.52
C ASP A 239 -22.28 7.65 7.48
N SER A 240 -21.35 7.18 6.63
CA SER A 240 -21.54 6.06 5.69
C SER A 240 -21.14 4.70 6.30
N ALA A 241 -20.93 3.70 5.44
CA ALA A 241 -20.30 2.42 5.79
C ALA A 241 -18.94 2.56 6.49
N ILE A 242 -18.21 3.66 6.29
CA ILE A 242 -16.94 3.94 7.00
C ILE A 242 -17.16 4.02 8.52
N GLY A 243 -18.36 4.40 8.98
CA GLY A 243 -18.73 4.41 10.39
C GLY A 243 -18.98 3.04 11.02
N LEU A 244 -18.72 1.91 10.32
CA LEU A 244 -19.01 0.57 10.83
C LEU A 244 -18.33 0.27 12.18
N SER A 245 -17.06 0.65 12.34
CA SER A 245 -16.34 0.48 13.62
C SER A 245 -16.97 1.30 14.75
N THR A 246 -17.43 2.52 14.46
CA THR A 246 -18.19 3.35 15.39
C THR A 246 -19.51 2.69 15.76
N MET A 247 -20.29 2.22 14.78
CA MET A 247 -21.58 1.52 15.01
C MET A 247 -21.40 0.25 15.85
N LEU A 248 -20.35 -0.53 15.60
CA LEU A 248 -20.00 -1.68 16.43
C LEU A 248 -19.70 -1.26 17.87
N ALA A 249 -19.02 -0.13 18.08
CA ALA A 249 -18.67 0.36 19.41
C ALA A 249 -19.90 0.82 20.19
N ILE A 250 -20.70 1.72 19.63
CA ILE A 250 -21.80 2.39 20.36
C ILE A 250 -23.17 1.72 20.17
N GLY A 251 -23.28 0.78 19.23
CA GLY A 251 -24.53 0.10 18.85
C GLY A 251 -25.33 0.85 17.78
N PRO A 252 -26.21 0.15 17.04
CA PRO A 252 -27.00 0.75 15.96
C PRO A 252 -27.87 1.94 16.37
N ASP A 253 -28.52 1.88 17.54
CA ASP A 253 -29.41 2.94 18.02
C ASP A 253 -28.68 4.26 18.24
N ASN A 254 -27.53 4.22 18.92
CA ASN A 254 -26.71 5.41 19.16
C ASN A 254 -26.10 5.94 17.84
N PHE A 255 -25.75 5.06 16.90
CA PHE A 255 -25.29 5.49 15.57
C PHE A 255 -26.42 6.20 14.80
N ARG A 256 -27.65 5.67 14.82
CA ARG A 256 -28.82 6.32 14.23
C ARG A 256 -29.16 7.64 14.93
N GLU A 257 -29.01 7.74 16.25
CA GLU A 257 -29.15 8.99 17.00
C GLU A 257 -28.12 10.03 16.52
N MET A 258 -26.87 9.61 16.29
CA MET A 258 -25.83 10.47 15.73
C MET A 258 -26.21 10.99 14.33
N LEU A 259 -26.68 10.10 13.43
CA LEU A 259 -27.18 10.50 12.10
C LEU A 259 -28.35 11.48 12.19
N ALA A 260 -29.28 11.28 13.12
CA ALA A 260 -30.38 12.23 13.35
C ALA A 260 -29.86 13.61 13.80
N GLY A 261 -28.79 13.63 14.59
CA GLY A 261 -28.07 14.85 14.96
C GLY A 261 -27.48 15.57 13.75
N PHE A 262 -26.77 14.85 12.87
CA PHE A 262 -26.29 15.40 11.60
C PHE A 262 -27.43 16.04 10.79
N HIS A 263 -28.51 15.29 10.58
CA HIS A 263 -29.67 15.77 9.82
C HIS A 263 -30.32 17.01 10.42
N LYS A 264 -30.38 17.11 11.76
CA LYS A 264 -30.91 18.29 12.45
C LYS A 264 -30.13 19.56 12.10
N MET A 265 -28.79 19.45 12.01
CA MET A 265 -27.94 20.57 11.60
C MET A 265 -28.00 20.82 10.09
N ASP A 266 -28.20 19.78 9.27
CA ASP A 266 -28.45 19.93 7.84
C ASP A 266 -29.69 20.77 7.55
N GLU A 267 -30.80 20.47 8.23
CA GLU A 267 -32.05 21.21 8.06
C GLU A 267 -31.91 22.66 8.57
N HIS A 268 -31.20 22.87 9.68
CA HIS A 268 -30.86 24.21 10.16
C HIS A 268 -30.07 24.98 9.10
N TYR A 269 -29.00 24.38 8.57
CA TYR A 269 -28.15 24.99 7.56
C TYR A 269 -28.92 25.33 6.29
N ARG A 270 -29.78 24.41 5.83
CA ARG A 270 -30.56 24.56 4.61
C ARG A 270 -31.62 25.65 4.72
N THR A 271 -32.32 25.74 5.86
CA THR A 271 -33.56 26.53 5.96
C THR A 271 -33.44 27.81 6.76
N ALA A 272 -32.49 27.93 7.68
CA ALA A 272 -32.38 29.12 8.52
C ALA A 272 -31.96 30.37 7.70
N PRO A 273 -32.51 31.56 8.01
CA PRO A 273 -32.00 32.84 7.53
C PRO A 273 -30.52 33.00 7.89
N PHE A 274 -29.71 33.59 7.00
CA PHE A 274 -28.26 33.64 7.20
C PHE A 274 -27.82 34.39 8.47
N ASP A 275 -28.60 35.37 8.94
CA ASP A 275 -28.36 36.08 10.20
C ASP A 275 -28.67 35.26 11.47
N LYS A 276 -29.23 34.06 11.30
CA LYS A 276 -29.51 33.06 12.35
C LYS A 276 -28.87 31.70 12.09
N ASN A 277 -28.20 31.54 10.96
CA ASN A 277 -27.64 30.28 10.50
C ASN A 277 -26.23 30.11 11.06
N VAL A 278 -26.06 29.17 12.00
CA VAL A 278 -24.83 29.03 12.79
C VAL A 278 -23.63 28.67 11.90
N PRO A 279 -23.69 27.65 11.02
CA PRO A 279 -22.58 27.37 10.09
C PRO A 279 -22.20 28.58 9.22
N VAL A 280 -23.18 29.33 8.71
CA VAL A 280 -22.92 30.51 7.86
C VAL A 280 -22.27 31.64 8.65
N LEU A 281 -22.77 31.94 9.84
CA LEU A 281 -22.17 32.96 10.72
C LEU A 281 -20.73 32.60 11.10
N MET A 282 -20.47 31.32 11.42
CA MET A 282 -19.12 30.84 11.71
C MET A 282 -18.19 30.99 10.49
N ALA A 283 -18.66 30.60 9.30
CA ALA A 283 -17.90 30.74 8.06
C ALA A 283 -17.55 32.20 7.74
N LEU A 284 -18.52 33.11 7.87
CA LEU A 284 -18.33 34.54 7.64
C LEU A 284 -17.35 35.17 8.62
N LEU A 285 -17.37 34.74 9.89
CA LEU A 285 -16.37 35.17 10.88
C LEU A 285 -14.98 34.65 10.54
N SER A 286 -14.86 33.39 10.08
CA SER A 286 -13.60 32.83 9.60
C SER A 286 -13.03 33.64 8.42
N ILE A 287 -13.87 33.97 7.43
CA ILE A 287 -13.52 34.84 6.30
C ILE A 287 -13.09 36.24 6.76
N TRP A 288 -13.81 36.81 7.73
CA TRP A 288 -13.46 38.11 8.31
C TRP A 288 -12.04 38.11 8.88
N TYR A 289 -11.66 37.07 9.63
CA TYR A 289 -10.32 37.01 10.21
C TYR A 289 -9.25 36.61 9.20
N SER A 290 -9.53 35.69 8.28
CA SER A 290 -8.56 35.26 7.26
C SER A 290 -8.31 36.37 6.25
N ASN A 291 -9.34 36.91 5.60
CA ASN A 291 -9.18 37.82 4.46
C ASN A 291 -8.95 39.28 4.83
N PHE A 292 -9.41 39.74 6.01
CA PHE A 292 -9.30 41.14 6.39
C PHE A 292 -8.30 41.38 7.53
N PHE A 293 -8.15 40.43 8.46
CA PHE A 293 -7.13 40.50 9.50
C PHE A 293 -5.84 39.74 9.17
N GLY A 294 -5.82 38.93 8.11
CA GLY A 294 -4.65 38.15 7.72
C GLY A 294 -4.34 37.00 8.69
N SER A 295 -5.32 36.51 9.45
CA SER A 295 -5.10 35.39 10.37
C SER A 295 -4.95 34.08 9.58
N GLU A 296 -3.81 33.42 9.73
CA GLU A 296 -3.51 32.18 9.01
C GLU A 296 -3.94 30.92 9.78
N THR A 297 -4.41 31.05 11.02
CA THR A 297 -4.68 29.91 11.91
C THR A 297 -6.02 30.03 12.61
N ILE A 298 -6.65 28.90 12.94
CA ILE A 298 -7.82 28.83 13.82
C ILE A 298 -7.57 27.75 14.88
N ALA A 299 -7.79 28.08 16.14
CA ALA A 299 -7.68 27.14 17.24
C ALA A 299 -9.05 26.54 17.60
N VAL A 300 -9.17 25.22 17.66
CA VAL A 300 -10.37 24.52 18.16
C VAL A 300 -10.06 23.89 19.51
N LEU A 301 -10.72 24.37 20.55
CA LEU A 301 -10.35 24.18 21.95
C LEU A 301 -11.52 23.53 22.72
N PRO A 302 -11.73 22.21 22.57
CA PRO A 302 -12.81 21.53 23.27
C PRO A 302 -12.47 21.35 24.76
N TYR A 303 -13.33 21.82 25.65
CA TYR A 303 -13.28 21.56 27.09
C TYR A 303 -14.00 20.25 27.40
N GLU A 304 -13.62 19.20 26.66
CA GLU A 304 -14.13 17.84 26.77
C GLU A 304 -13.02 16.87 26.33
N GLN A 305 -12.59 15.99 27.24
CA GLN A 305 -11.48 15.06 27.00
C GLN A 305 -11.85 14.00 25.96
N TYR A 306 -13.12 13.62 25.86
CA TYR A 306 -13.58 12.71 24.81
C TYR A 306 -13.37 13.30 23.41
N LEU A 307 -13.36 14.63 23.26
CA LEU A 307 -13.09 15.32 22.00
C LEU A 307 -11.59 15.52 21.71
N LYS A 308 -10.68 14.78 22.35
CA LYS A 308 -9.22 14.89 22.12
C LYS A 308 -8.76 14.71 20.66
N ARG A 309 -9.54 13.98 19.84
CA ARG A 309 -9.25 13.79 18.40
C ARG A 309 -10.03 14.74 17.49
N PHE A 310 -10.91 15.56 18.04
CA PHE A 310 -11.76 16.48 17.25
C PHE A 310 -10.93 17.52 16.48
N PRO A 311 -9.91 18.19 17.06
CA PRO A 311 -9.06 19.10 16.29
C PRO A 311 -8.35 18.40 15.12
N ALA A 312 -7.84 17.18 15.32
CA ALA A 312 -7.17 16.40 14.26
C ALA A 312 -8.13 15.95 13.14
N TYR A 313 -9.38 15.61 13.49
CA TYR A 313 -10.43 15.36 12.50
C TYR A 313 -10.73 16.63 11.67
N LEU A 314 -10.86 17.78 12.35
CA LEU A 314 -11.12 19.05 11.68
C LEU A 314 -9.97 19.50 10.78
N GLN A 315 -8.71 19.19 11.11
CA GLN A 315 -7.57 19.45 10.24
C GLN A 315 -7.79 18.86 8.84
N GLN A 316 -8.21 17.60 8.76
CA GLN A 316 -8.52 17.02 7.45
C GLN A 316 -9.76 17.66 6.82
N LEU A 317 -10.86 17.79 7.59
CA LEU A 317 -12.12 18.32 7.07
C LEU A 317 -11.95 19.73 6.48
N THR A 318 -11.18 20.61 7.13
CA THR A 318 -11.05 22.01 6.75
C THR A 318 -9.89 22.22 5.77
N MET A 319 -8.70 21.71 6.09
CA MET A 319 -7.48 22.02 5.34
C MET A 319 -7.41 21.26 4.01
N GLU A 320 -7.86 20.01 3.96
CA GLU A 320 -7.91 19.24 2.70
C GLU A 320 -9.04 19.77 1.79
N SER A 321 -10.12 20.28 2.36
CA SER A 321 -11.23 20.90 1.60
C SER A 321 -10.85 22.26 1.03
N ASN A 322 -10.43 23.19 1.88
CA ASN A 322 -10.32 24.61 1.54
C ASN A 322 -8.87 25.11 1.38
N GLY A 323 -7.85 24.26 1.57
CA GLY A 323 -6.45 24.55 1.25
C GLY A 323 -6.20 24.59 -0.26
N LYS A 324 -6.90 25.48 -0.97
CA LYS A 324 -6.96 25.56 -2.43
C LYS A 324 -6.53 26.94 -2.90
N TYR A 325 -6.03 27.01 -4.14
CA TYR A 325 -5.58 28.27 -4.74
C TYR A 325 -6.14 28.51 -6.14
N ILE A 326 -6.97 27.60 -6.65
CA ILE A 326 -7.62 27.70 -7.97
C ILE A 326 -9.14 27.79 -7.76
N THR A 327 -9.76 28.79 -8.38
CA THR A 327 -11.20 28.98 -8.35
C THR A 327 -11.93 28.01 -9.29
N LEU A 328 -13.24 27.90 -9.14
CA LEU A 328 -14.12 27.12 -10.02
C LEU A 328 -14.06 27.59 -11.49
N SER A 329 -13.63 28.83 -11.75
CA SER A 329 -13.41 29.35 -13.11
C SER A 329 -12.03 29.01 -13.69
N GLY A 330 -11.16 28.34 -12.92
CA GLY A 330 -9.78 28.00 -13.30
C GLY A 330 -8.74 29.11 -13.05
N SER A 331 -9.13 30.22 -12.42
CA SER A 331 -8.21 31.32 -12.10
C SER A 331 -7.51 31.09 -10.77
N ARG A 332 -6.29 31.61 -10.61
CA ARG A 332 -5.63 31.63 -9.30
C ARG A 332 -6.23 32.72 -8.42
N VAL A 333 -6.49 32.41 -7.14
CA VAL A 333 -6.95 33.40 -6.15
C VAL A 333 -5.87 34.45 -5.86
N ASP A 334 -6.28 35.69 -5.59
CA ASP A 334 -5.45 36.79 -5.10
C ASP A 334 -5.73 37.13 -3.61
N TYR A 335 -6.47 36.27 -2.93
CA TYR A 335 -6.80 36.30 -1.51
C TYR A 335 -6.48 34.97 -0.82
N THR A 336 -6.41 34.97 0.51
CA THR A 336 -6.24 33.76 1.34
C THR A 336 -7.48 32.87 1.30
N THR A 337 -7.32 31.55 1.36
CA THR A 337 -8.41 30.58 1.47
C THR A 337 -8.38 29.89 2.83
N GLY A 338 -8.39 28.55 2.88
CA GLY A 338 -8.39 27.78 4.12
C GLY A 338 -7.22 28.13 5.05
N THR A 339 -7.50 28.14 6.34
CA THR A 339 -6.53 28.41 7.41
C THR A 339 -6.00 27.11 8.02
N VAL A 340 -4.89 27.21 8.75
CA VAL A 340 -4.36 26.07 9.51
C VAL A 340 -5.18 25.87 10.77
N TYR A 341 -5.81 24.69 10.90
CA TYR A 341 -6.53 24.31 12.11
C TYR A 341 -5.59 23.60 13.08
N PHE A 342 -5.63 23.99 14.35
CA PHE A 342 -4.90 23.32 15.42
C PHE A 342 -5.71 23.35 16.71
N GLY A 343 -5.28 22.57 17.71
CA GLY A 343 -5.89 22.63 19.02
C GLY A 343 -5.71 21.35 19.83
N GLU A 344 -5.99 21.47 21.12
CA GLU A 344 -5.95 20.38 22.10
C GLU A 344 -7.06 20.64 23.13
N PRO A 345 -7.54 19.60 23.83
CA PRO A 345 -8.52 19.79 24.88
C PRO A 345 -8.11 20.80 25.95
N GLY A 346 -9.08 21.59 26.39
CA GLY A 346 -8.98 22.33 27.63
C GLY A 346 -9.06 21.38 28.84
N THR A 347 -8.33 21.60 29.92
CA THR A 347 -7.45 22.75 30.20
C THR A 347 -6.00 22.53 29.77
N ASN A 348 -5.63 21.39 29.17
CA ASN A 348 -4.25 21.06 28.80
C ASN A 348 -3.63 22.13 27.89
N GLY A 349 -4.39 22.64 26.90
CA GLY A 349 -3.94 23.74 26.05
C GLY A 349 -3.52 25.01 26.82
N GLN A 350 -4.16 25.30 27.96
CA GLN A 350 -3.82 26.44 28.83
C GLN A 350 -2.38 26.34 29.36
N HIS A 351 -1.91 25.11 29.57
CA HIS A 351 -0.58 24.80 30.10
C HIS A 351 0.41 24.38 29.00
N SER A 352 0.09 24.66 27.74
CA SER A 352 0.94 24.35 26.59
C SER A 352 1.15 25.58 25.70
N PHE A 353 0.12 25.98 24.94
CA PHE A 353 0.26 27.00 23.88
C PHE A 353 -0.61 28.25 24.08
N TYR A 354 -1.45 28.32 25.11
CA TYR A 354 -2.24 29.53 25.39
C TYR A 354 -1.36 30.74 25.73
N GLN A 355 -0.13 30.52 26.22
CA GLN A 355 0.86 31.60 26.38
C GLN A 355 1.09 32.36 25.07
N LEU A 356 1.19 31.65 23.94
CA LEU A 356 1.32 32.26 22.61
C LEU A 356 0.02 32.94 22.20
N ILE A 357 -1.14 32.33 22.46
CA ILE A 357 -2.45 32.94 22.16
C ILE A 357 -2.64 34.26 22.94
N HIS A 358 -2.20 34.32 24.20
CA HIS A 358 -2.41 35.48 25.07
C HIS A 358 -1.34 36.59 24.94
N GLN A 359 -0.08 36.23 24.74
CA GLN A 359 1.05 37.18 24.77
C GLN A 359 1.98 37.07 23.55
N GLY A 360 1.66 36.20 22.58
CA GLY A 360 2.33 36.17 21.29
C GLY A 360 1.93 37.34 20.40
N THR A 361 2.49 37.36 19.20
CA THR A 361 2.29 38.43 18.20
C THR A 361 1.22 38.11 17.17
N GLU A 362 0.73 36.86 17.16
CA GLU A 362 -0.25 36.37 16.19
C GLU A 362 -1.69 36.61 16.66
N LEU A 363 -2.57 37.01 15.74
CA LEU A 363 -4.00 37.03 15.99
C LEU A 363 -4.60 35.65 15.68
N ILE A 364 -5.12 34.98 16.70
CA ILE A 364 -5.63 33.61 16.59
C ILE A 364 -7.12 33.56 16.99
N PRO A 365 -8.06 33.48 16.04
CA PRO A 365 -9.44 33.11 16.30
C PRO A 365 -9.50 31.74 16.99
N CYS A 366 -10.37 31.63 18.00
CA CYS A 366 -10.47 30.42 18.83
C CYS A 366 -11.94 30.00 18.98
N ASP A 367 -12.24 28.77 18.62
CA ASP A 367 -13.51 28.11 18.88
C ASP A 367 -13.39 27.31 20.18
N PHE A 368 -14.03 27.80 21.24
CA PHE A 368 -14.17 27.05 22.48
C PHE A 368 -15.40 26.15 22.39
N ILE A 369 -15.31 24.88 22.77
CA ILE A 369 -16.46 23.94 22.77
C ILE A 369 -16.64 23.37 24.17
N ALA A 370 -17.85 23.42 24.75
CA ALA A 370 -18.11 22.86 26.07
C ALA A 370 -19.54 22.33 26.26
N PHE A 371 -19.69 21.53 27.30
CA PHE A 371 -20.98 20.94 27.65
C PHE A 371 -21.39 21.37 29.06
N GLY A 372 -22.69 21.66 29.23
CA GLY A 372 -23.24 22.09 30.52
C GLY A 372 -23.20 21.00 31.59
N LYS A 373 -23.25 19.73 31.18
CA LYS A 373 -23.22 18.55 32.04
C LYS A 373 -22.15 17.58 31.55
N SER A 374 -21.29 17.17 32.48
CA SER A 374 -20.35 16.08 32.22
C SER A 374 -21.06 14.73 32.20
N LEU A 375 -20.64 13.85 31.29
CA LEU A 375 -21.00 12.43 31.31
C LEU A 375 -20.36 11.67 32.48
N ASN A 376 -19.36 12.27 33.13
CA ASN A 376 -18.64 11.71 34.27
C ASN A 376 -18.75 12.67 35.47
N PRO A 377 -19.85 12.64 36.24
CA PRO A 377 -20.07 13.57 37.34
C PRO A 377 -19.11 13.28 38.51
N LEU A 378 -17.92 13.88 38.47
CA LEU A 378 -16.86 13.74 39.49
C LEU A 378 -16.76 14.97 40.44
N GLY A 379 -17.86 15.71 40.66
CA GLY A 379 -17.92 16.89 41.54
C GLY A 379 -17.85 18.25 40.82
N ASN A 380 -17.58 19.34 41.56
CA ASN A 380 -17.74 20.73 41.11
C ASN A 380 -16.56 21.23 40.24
N ARG A 381 -16.62 20.98 38.92
CA ARG A 381 -15.60 21.40 37.94
C ARG A 381 -16.25 22.33 36.88
N PRO A 382 -15.82 23.61 36.73
CA PRO A 382 -16.38 24.56 35.76
C PRO A 382 -15.83 24.39 34.31
N SER A 383 -16.59 24.77 33.27
CA SER A 383 -16.24 24.73 31.82
C SER A 383 -16.75 25.98 31.02
N ASN A 384 -16.17 26.32 29.83
CA ASN A 384 -16.42 27.54 29.00
C ASN A 384 -16.63 27.25 27.46
N THR A 385 -17.30 28.15 26.70
CA THR A 385 -18.43 27.92 25.75
C THR A 385 -18.26 27.89 24.20
N ILE A 386 -18.73 26.79 23.57
CA ILE A 386 -19.90 26.65 22.65
C ILE A 386 -20.81 25.71 23.43
N PHE A 387 -22.11 25.99 23.60
CA PHE A 387 -22.93 25.23 24.55
C PHE A 387 -23.80 24.15 23.88
N ALA A 388 -23.71 22.94 24.41
CA ALA A 388 -24.81 21.98 24.41
C ALA A 388 -24.97 21.42 25.84
N ASP A 389 -26.12 20.80 26.15
CA ASP A 389 -26.36 20.27 27.51
C ASP A 389 -25.36 19.17 27.89
N LYS A 390 -25.10 18.22 26.99
CA LYS A 390 -24.13 17.12 27.15
C LYS A 390 -23.63 16.64 25.78
N LEU A 391 -22.47 16.00 25.72
CA LEU A 391 -21.99 15.31 24.51
C LEU A 391 -22.75 13.99 24.31
N SER A 392 -23.89 14.02 23.61
CA SER A 392 -24.59 12.80 23.16
C SER A 392 -24.21 12.44 21.72
N PRO A 393 -24.57 11.23 21.22
CA PRO A 393 -24.42 10.89 19.81
C PRO A 393 -25.02 11.94 18.87
N SER A 394 -26.27 12.39 19.13
CA SER A 394 -26.89 13.47 18.35
C SER A 394 -26.08 14.77 18.39
N VAL A 395 -25.62 15.21 19.56
CA VAL A 395 -24.85 16.46 19.69
C VAL A 395 -23.50 16.38 18.96
N LEU A 396 -22.83 15.22 18.98
CA LEU A 396 -21.62 15.03 18.18
C LEU A 396 -21.92 15.15 16.67
N GLY A 397 -23.00 14.52 16.20
CA GLY A 397 -23.41 14.63 14.80
C GLY A 397 -23.69 16.08 14.38
N GLN A 398 -24.37 16.85 15.23
CA GLN A 398 -24.61 18.28 15.00
C GLN A 398 -23.31 19.09 14.95
N LEU A 399 -22.35 18.81 15.85
CA LEU A 399 -21.06 19.50 15.86
C LEU A 399 -20.24 19.21 14.61
N ILE A 400 -20.25 17.98 14.11
CA ILE A 400 -19.52 17.64 12.88
C ILE A 400 -20.18 18.31 11.68
N ALA A 401 -21.51 18.15 11.51
CA ALA A 401 -22.27 18.79 10.43
C ALA A 401 -22.10 20.32 10.42
N LEU A 402 -22.05 20.95 11.59
CA LEU A 402 -21.79 22.38 11.73
C LEU A 402 -20.49 22.78 11.02
N TYR A 403 -19.40 22.06 11.27
CA TYR A 403 -18.11 22.34 10.64
C TYR A 403 -18.08 21.94 9.16
N GLU A 404 -18.76 20.86 8.76
CA GLU A 404 -18.91 20.49 7.34
C GLU A 404 -19.54 21.64 6.53
N HIS A 405 -20.65 22.18 7.03
CA HIS A 405 -21.37 23.28 6.39
C HIS A 405 -20.63 24.62 6.49
N CYS A 406 -19.90 24.85 7.58
CA CYS A 406 -19.00 26.00 7.71
C CYS A 406 -17.91 25.96 6.62
N VAL A 407 -17.27 24.80 6.42
CA VAL A 407 -16.27 24.58 5.37
C VAL A 407 -16.89 24.80 3.98
N TYR A 408 -18.09 24.29 3.75
CA TYR A 408 -18.78 24.48 2.47
C TYR A 408 -19.10 25.95 2.19
N THR A 409 -19.67 26.69 3.15
CA THR A 409 -19.93 28.12 3.00
C THR A 409 -18.66 28.92 2.70
N GLN A 410 -17.55 28.62 3.38
CA GLN A 410 -16.27 29.25 3.07
C GLN A 410 -15.82 28.98 1.64
N GLY A 411 -15.91 27.72 1.19
CA GLY A 411 -15.52 27.31 -0.16
C GLY A 411 -16.35 28.00 -1.25
N VAL A 412 -17.65 28.15 -1.02
CA VAL A 412 -18.56 28.90 -1.90
C VAL A 412 -18.12 30.36 -2.02
N ILE A 413 -17.89 31.06 -0.90
CA ILE A 413 -17.51 32.48 -0.94
C ILE A 413 -16.13 32.67 -1.61
N TRP A 414 -15.18 31.77 -1.37
CA TRP A 414 -13.88 31.77 -2.06
C TRP A 414 -13.94 31.24 -3.49
N GLN A 415 -15.10 30.79 -3.96
CA GLN A 415 -15.30 30.23 -5.29
C GLN A 415 -14.29 29.11 -5.59
N ILE A 416 -14.00 28.24 -4.62
CA ILE A 416 -13.10 27.08 -4.75
C ILE A 416 -13.88 25.77 -4.66
N ASN A 417 -13.27 24.67 -5.12
CA ASN A 417 -13.85 23.34 -4.95
C ASN A 417 -13.44 22.74 -3.59
N SER A 418 -14.36 22.66 -2.64
CA SER A 418 -14.11 22.06 -1.31
C SER A 418 -14.02 20.53 -1.32
N PHE A 419 -14.34 19.87 -2.43
CA PHE A 419 -14.61 18.42 -2.44
C PHE A 419 -13.58 17.59 -3.22
N ASP A 420 -12.68 18.23 -3.97
CA ASP A 420 -11.51 17.56 -4.57
C ASP A 420 -10.27 17.61 -3.67
N GLN A 421 -9.18 16.95 -4.09
CA GLN A 421 -7.89 16.93 -3.36
C GLN A 421 -6.68 16.66 -4.26
N TRP A 422 -6.58 17.31 -5.42
CA TRP A 422 -5.46 17.10 -6.37
C TRP A 422 -4.07 17.30 -5.76
N GLY A 423 -3.94 18.09 -4.69
CA GLY A 423 -2.68 18.35 -4.01
C GLY A 423 -1.97 17.13 -3.42
N VAL A 424 -2.66 15.99 -3.22
CA VAL A 424 -2.04 14.77 -2.66
C VAL A 424 -1.27 13.94 -3.71
N GLU A 425 -1.49 14.18 -5.00
CA GLU A 425 -0.97 13.30 -6.06
C GLU A 425 0.54 13.35 -6.20
N LEU A 426 1.15 14.54 -6.10
CA LEU A 426 2.60 14.70 -6.25
C LEU A 426 3.36 13.89 -5.18
N GLY A 427 2.91 13.96 -3.92
CA GLY A 427 3.50 13.18 -2.84
C GLY A 427 3.43 11.67 -3.10
N LYS A 428 2.28 11.18 -3.60
CA LYS A 428 2.10 9.76 -3.96
C LYS A 428 3.00 9.33 -5.13
N GLN A 429 3.16 10.17 -6.15
CA GLN A 429 4.04 9.89 -7.29
C GLN A 429 5.51 9.85 -6.88
N LEU A 430 5.95 10.82 -6.08
CA LEU A 430 7.33 10.88 -5.58
C LEU A 430 7.65 9.69 -4.66
N ALA A 431 6.75 9.33 -3.75
CA ALA A 431 6.96 8.17 -2.87
C ALA A 431 7.15 6.87 -3.66
N LYS A 432 6.35 6.63 -4.72
CA LYS A 432 6.49 5.46 -5.60
C LYS A 432 7.84 5.39 -6.32
N GLN A 433 8.46 6.54 -6.60
CA GLN A 433 9.80 6.60 -7.23
C GLN A 433 10.92 6.39 -6.21
N ILE A 434 10.75 6.88 -4.98
CA ILE A 434 11.76 6.83 -3.92
C ILE A 434 11.85 5.44 -3.27
N ILE A 435 10.76 4.70 -3.13
CA ILE A 435 10.74 3.38 -2.48
C ILE A 435 11.79 2.42 -3.09
N PRO A 436 11.84 2.19 -4.42
CA PRO A 436 12.87 1.34 -5.02
C PRO A 436 14.30 1.87 -4.86
N GLU A 437 14.49 3.19 -4.74
CA GLU A 437 15.80 3.79 -4.47
C GLU A 437 16.28 3.50 -3.05
N LEU A 438 15.39 3.57 -2.07
CA LEU A 438 15.69 3.26 -0.68
C LEU A 438 16.00 1.78 -0.52
N GLU A 439 15.20 0.90 -1.12
CA GLU A 439 15.47 -0.55 -1.14
C GLU A 439 16.84 -0.85 -1.74
N ARG A 440 17.18 -0.22 -2.88
CA ARG A 440 18.52 -0.33 -3.48
C ARG A 440 19.64 0.13 -2.55
N LYS A 441 19.49 1.30 -1.90
CA LYS A 441 20.51 1.85 -0.99
C LYS A 441 20.67 1.03 0.29
N VAL A 442 19.59 0.47 0.82
CA VAL A 442 19.63 -0.43 1.98
C VAL A 442 20.29 -1.74 1.59
N MET A 443 19.92 -2.32 0.44
CA MET A 443 20.53 -3.56 -0.07
C MET A 443 22.02 -3.39 -0.39
N SER A 444 22.47 -2.22 -0.85
CA SER A 444 23.89 -1.92 -1.07
C SER A 444 24.73 -1.79 0.22
N ARG A 445 24.10 -1.76 1.40
CA ARG A 445 24.77 -1.76 2.71
C ARG A 445 24.88 -3.17 3.33
N ILE A 446 24.19 -4.14 2.75
CA ILE A 446 24.34 -5.57 3.06
C ILE A 446 25.52 -6.08 2.22
N ASP A 447 26.34 -6.99 2.75
CA ASP A 447 27.47 -7.58 1.99
C ASP A 447 26.99 -8.05 0.60
N SER A 448 27.73 -7.71 -0.45
CA SER A 448 27.30 -7.90 -1.85
C SER A 448 27.00 -9.36 -2.17
N SER A 449 27.72 -10.28 -1.53
CA SER A 449 27.49 -11.73 -1.64
C SER A 449 26.10 -12.15 -1.12
N THR A 450 25.65 -11.54 -0.02
CA THR A 450 24.36 -11.83 0.61
C THR A 450 23.21 -11.24 -0.21
N ALA A 451 23.40 -10.03 -0.75
CA ALA A 451 22.41 -9.41 -1.63
C ALA A 451 22.23 -10.17 -2.96
N GLN A 452 23.33 -10.60 -3.58
CA GLN A 452 23.30 -11.45 -4.77
C GLN A 452 22.62 -12.80 -4.47
N PHE A 453 22.91 -13.41 -3.32
CA PHE A 453 22.30 -14.67 -2.89
C PHE A 453 20.77 -14.54 -2.76
N GLN A 454 20.29 -13.51 -2.06
CA GLN A 454 18.84 -13.29 -1.90
C GLN A 454 18.16 -13.04 -3.25
N LYS A 455 18.79 -12.24 -4.12
CA LYS A 455 18.26 -12.00 -5.46
C LYS A 455 18.10 -13.30 -6.26
N ILE A 456 19.13 -14.15 -6.30
CA ILE A 456 19.04 -15.43 -7.00
C ILE A 456 17.98 -16.34 -6.37
N LYS A 457 17.82 -16.32 -5.05
CA LYS A 457 16.86 -17.19 -4.35
C LYS A 457 15.41 -16.81 -4.64
N SER A 458 15.06 -15.53 -4.50
CA SER A 458 13.65 -15.11 -4.39
C SER A 458 13.10 -14.38 -5.60
N ALA A 459 13.95 -13.80 -6.47
CA ALA A 459 13.45 -13.00 -7.58
C ALA A 459 13.02 -13.88 -8.77
N PRO A 460 11.89 -13.55 -9.43
CA PRO A 460 11.52 -14.15 -10.71
C PRO A 460 12.39 -13.59 -11.84
N GLY A 461 12.66 -14.40 -12.87
CA GLY A 461 13.41 -13.95 -14.05
C GLY A 461 14.24 -15.06 -14.70
N PHE A 462 15.08 -14.68 -15.66
CA PHE A 462 15.93 -15.62 -16.40
C PHE A 462 17.42 -15.29 -16.26
N ILE A 463 18.26 -16.27 -16.58
CA ILE A 463 19.73 -16.12 -16.63
C ILE A 463 20.16 -15.95 -18.08
N ALA A 464 20.87 -14.86 -18.37
CA ALA A 464 21.42 -14.59 -19.69
C ALA A 464 22.75 -15.35 -19.87
N ALA A 465 22.82 -16.25 -20.84
CA ALA A 465 24.06 -16.96 -21.18
C ALA A 465 24.90 -16.16 -22.20
N LEU A 466 25.92 -15.46 -21.71
CA LEU A 466 26.88 -14.67 -22.50
C LEU A 466 28.29 -15.31 -22.42
N ASP A 467 28.34 -16.64 -22.47
CA ASP A 467 29.52 -17.47 -22.18
C ASP A 467 30.12 -18.17 -23.41
N GLN A 468 29.79 -17.69 -24.61
CA GLN A 468 30.38 -18.18 -25.87
C GLN A 468 31.92 -18.20 -25.78
N SER A 469 32.49 -19.36 -26.01
CA SER A 469 33.94 -19.63 -26.03
C SER A 469 34.42 -19.94 -27.44
N GLY A 470 35.73 -20.10 -27.66
CA GLY A 470 36.38 -20.25 -28.98
C GLY A 470 35.57 -21.01 -30.05
N GLY A 471 35.12 -22.24 -29.78
CA GLY A 471 34.36 -23.03 -30.77
C GLY A 471 32.94 -22.53 -31.10
N SER A 472 32.33 -21.71 -30.25
CA SER A 472 30.98 -21.15 -30.41
C SER A 472 30.97 -19.68 -30.82
N THR A 473 32.06 -18.96 -30.61
CA THR A 473 32.16 -17.52 -30.90
C THR A 473 31.91 -17.18 -32.38
N PRO A 474 32.48 -17.89 -33.38
CA PRO A 474 32.21 -17.60 -34.79
C PRO A 474 30.73 -17.66 -35.16
N LYS A 475 30.02 -18.69 -34.68
CA LYS A 475 28.59 -18.87 -34.93
C LYS A 475 27.76 -17.75 -34.30
N ALA A 476 28.13 -17.32 -33.09
CA ALA A 476 27.46 -16.23 -32.39
C ALA A 476 27.66 -14.88 -33.09
N LEU A 477 28.90 -14.60 -33.54
CA LEU A 477 29.21 -13.39 -34.30
C LEU A 477 28.45 -13.35 -35.63
N HIS A 478 28.43 -14.46 -36.38
CA HIS A 478 27.63 -14.56 -37.60
C HIS A 478 26.14 -14.38 -37.34
N ALA A 479 25.58 -15.01 -36.29
CA ALA A 479 24.17 -14.81 -35.93
C ALA A 479 23.86 -13.35 -35.51
N TYR A 480 24.87 -12.63 -35.02
CA TYR A 480 24.80 -11.21 -34.71
C TYR A 480 25.04 -10.30 -35.94
N GLY A 481 25.37 -10.87 -37.10
CA GLY A 481 25.58 -10.14 -38.36
C GLY A 481 27.04 -9.76 -38.65
N ILE A 482 28.01 -10.42 -38.01
CA ILE A 482 29.45 -10.24 -38.25
C ILE A 482 29.98 -11.48 -38.99
N GLU A 483 30.41 -11.28 -40.23
CA GLU A 483 30.90 -12.35 -41.10
C GLU A 483 32.27 -12.91 -40.63
N PRO A 484 32.58 -14.19 -40.91
CA PRO A 484 33.81 -14.83 -40.46
C PRO A 484 35.12 -14.23 -40.97
N ASP A 485 35.09 -13.41 -42.01
CA ASP A 485 36.23 -12.68 -42.57
C ASP A 485 36.52 -11.35 -41.84
N ALA A 486 35.69 -10.97 -40.86
CA ALA A 486 35.85 -9.76 -40.06
C ALA A 486 36.98 -9.82 -39.02
N TRP A 487 37.63 -10.98 -38.83
CA TRP A 487 38.79 -11.16 -37.94
C TRP A 487 39.82 -12.11 -38.55
N SER A 488 41.10 -11.87 -38.25
CA SER A 488 42.22 -12.66 -38.77
C SER A 488 42.87 -13.59 -37.72
N ASN A 489 42.54 -13.39 -36.45
CA ASN A 489 43.08 -14.16 -35.32
C ASN A 489 42.09 -14.20 -34.14
N ASP A 490 42.39 -15.03 -33.14
CA ASP A 490 41.53 -15.22 -31.97
C ASP A 490 41.38 -13.95 -31.11
N GLU A 491 42.41 -13.12 -31.03
CA GLU A 491 42.38 -11.88 -30.23
C GLU A 491 41.35 -10.89 -30.79
N GLU A 492 41.37 -10.67 -32.10
CA GLU A 492 40.39 -9.85 -32.83
C GLU A 492 38.98 -10.44 -32.69
N MET A 493 38.82 -11.75 -32.84
CA MET A 493 37.53 -12.42 -32.64
C MET A 493 36.98 -12.19 -31.22
N PHE A 494 37.84 -12.30 -30.20
CA PHE A 494 37.44 -12.03 -28.81
C PHE A 494 37.23 -10.54 -28.52
N ALA A 495 37.85 -9.63 -29.27
CA ALA A 495 37.51 -8.19 -29.27
C ALA A 495 36.06 -7.97 -29.72
N LEU A 496 35.70 -8.52 -30.88
CA LEU A 496 34.37 -8.38 -31.47
C LEU A 496 33.27 -9.00 -30.58
N VAL A 497 33.51 -10.18 -30.00
CA VAL A 497 32.51 -10.82 -29.12
C VAL A 497 32.31 -10.04 -27.81
N HIS A 498 33.37 -9.40 -27.29
CA HIS A 498 33.24 -8.54 -26.12
C HIS A 498 32.44 -7.27 -26.44
N GLU A 499 32.65 -6.69 -27.62
CA GLU A 499 31.87 -5.53 -28.06
C GLU A 499 30.38 -5.89 -28.23
N MET A 500 30.09 -7.03 -28.85
CA MET A 500 28.72 -7.58 -28.93
C MET A 500 28.09 -7.70 -27.54
N ARG A 501 28.78 -8.33 -26.58
CA ARG A 501 28.30 -8.48 -25.20
C ARG A 501 28.11 -7.14 -24.50
N SER A 502 29.05 -6.21 -24.67
CA SER A 502 28.98 -4.88 -24.07
C SER A 502 27.74 -4.14 -24.56
N ARG A 503 27.43 -4.18 -25.87
CA ARG A 503 26.22 -3.56 -26.43
C ARG A 503 24.93 -4.21 -25.90
N ILE A 504 24.92 -5.53 -25.74
CA ILE A 504 23.78 -6.24 -25.13
C ILE A 504 23.61 -5.79 -23.67
N ILE A 505 24.67 -5.78 -22.88
CA ILE A 505 24.63 -5.47 -21.45
C ILE A 505 24.29 -3.99 -21.21
N THR A 506 24.80 -3.06 -22.01
CA THR A 506 24.54 -1.62 -21.82
C THR A 506 23.14 -1.21 -22.27
N SER A 507 22.46 -2.01 -23.09
CA SER A 507 21.06 -1.80 -23.47
C SER A 507 20.17 -1.48 -22.26
N PRO A 508 19.28 -0.48 -22.33
CA PRO A 508 18.32 -0.19 -21.26
C PRO A 508 17.41 -1.38 -20.94
N ALA A 509 17.15 -2.26 -21.91
CA ALA A 509 16.35 -3.47 -21.72
C ALA A 509 17.11 -4.63 -21.05
N PHE A 510 18.43 -4.48 -20.88
CA PHE A 510 19.24 -5.42 -20.11
C PHE A 510 19.37 -4.87 -18.70
N ASP A 511 18.38 -5.21 -17.86
CA ASP A 511 18.26 -4.77 -16.48
C ASP A 511 18.00 -5.93 -15.52
N GLY A 512 18.27 -5.68 -14.25
CA GLY A 512 18.11 -6.64 -13.17
C GLY A 512 16.66 -6.95 -12.79
N ASP A 513 15.64 -6.32 -13.39
CA ASP A 513 14.24 -6.58 -13.05
C ASP A 513 13.75 -7.88 -13.70
N ARG A 514 14.31 -8.23 -14.88
CA ARG A 514 14.00 -9.48 -15.59
C ARG A 514 15.18 -10.44 -15.72
N ILE A 515 16.41 -9.91 -15.73
CA ILE A 515 17.63 -10.69 -15.88
C ILE A 515 18.26 -10.87 -14.50
N LEU A 516 18.16 -12.07 -13.96
CA LEU A 516 18.69 -12.38 -12.63
C LEU A 516 20.22 -12.39 -12.62
N ALA A 517 20.79 -13.05 -13.62
CA ALA A 517 22.22 -13.28 -13.72
C ALA A 517 22.70 -13.28 -15.17
N ALA A 518 23.99 -13.06 -15.35
CA ALA A 518 24.68 -13.22 -16.63
C ALA A 518 25.86 -14.19 -16.47
N ILE A 519 25.87 -15.25 -17.28
CA ILE A 519 26.98 -16.21 -17.35
C ILE A 519 28.02 -15.67 -18.32
N LEU A 520 29.25 -15.52 -17.86
CA LEU A 520 30.36 -14.89 -18.58
C LEU A 520 31.39 -15.93 -19.00
N PHE A 521 32.03 -15.68 -20.13
CA PHE A 521 33.30 -16.29 -20.46
C PHE A 521 34.45 -15.59 -19.72
N GLU A 522 35.51 -16.33 -19.39
CA GLU A 522 36.67 -15.83 -18.63
C GLU A 522 37.25 -14.52 -19.20
N ASN A 523 37.41 -14.44 -20.53
CA ASN A 523 37.94 -13.23 -21.16
C ASN A 523 37.03 -12.00 -20.96
N THR A 524 35.71 -12.19 -20.87
CA THR A 524 34.77 -11.08 -20.61
C THR A 524 34.82 -10.62 -19.16
N MET A 525 35.01 -11.52 -18.19
CA MET A 525 35.25 -11.16 -16.80
C MET A 525 36.50 -10.27 -16.63
N ASP A 526 37.48 -10.40 -17.54
CA ASP A 526 38.73 -9.65 -17.53
C ASP A 526 38.67 -8.28 -18.18
N ARG A 527 37.54 -7.93 -18.80
CA ARG A 527 37.39 -6.69 -19.57
C ARG A 527 36.43 -5.72 -18.91
N ASP A 528 36.47 -4.48 -19.40
CA ASP A 528 35.64 -3.40 -18.92
C ASP A 528 34.43 -3.14 -19.83
N ILE A 529 33.37 -2.62 -19.22
CA ILE A 529 32.20 -2.03 -19.88
C ILE A 529 32.07 -0.61 -19.32
N GLU A 530 32.10 0.39 -20.21
CA GLU A 530 31.99 1.82 -19.85
C GLU A 530 32.95 2.25 -18.72
N GLY A 531 34.19 1.71 -18.74
CA GLY A 531 35.24 2.05 -17.78
C GLY A 531 35.13 1.37 -16.41
N LYS A 532 34.24 0.37 -16.27
CA LYS A 532 34.14 -0.48 -15.07
C LYS A 532 34.41 -1.94 -15.40
N PRO A 533 35.03 -2.71 -14.49
CA PRO A 533 35.15 -4.17 -14.64
C PRO A 533 33.78 -4.80 -14.90
N THR A 534 33.69 -5.72 -15.87
CA THR A 534 32.40 -6.28 -16.30
C THR A 534 31.54 -6.83 -15.14
N PRO A 535 32.06 -7.61 -14.17
CA PRO A 535 31.26 -8.07 -13.03
C PRO A 535 30.73 -6.92 -12.14
N ASP A 536 31.54 -5.88 -11.95
CA ASP A 536 31.16 -4.68 -11.19
C ASP A 536 30.06 -3.92 -11.92
N TYR A 537 30.16 -3.76 -13.24
CA TYR A 537 29.12 -3.12 -14.05
C TYR A 537 27.81 -3.92 -13.98
N LEU A 538 27.86 -5.24 -14.13
CA LEU A 538 26.68 -6.09 -14.04
C LEU A 538 25.96 -5.92 -12.70
N TRP A 539 26.67 -6.02 -11.59
CA TRP A 539 26.04 -5.92 -10.27
C TRP A 539 25.67 -4.48 -9.90
N ASN A 540 26.62 -3.56 -9.95
CA ASN A 540 26.46 -2.22 -9.39
C ASN A 540 25.82 -1.22 -10.35
N VAL A 541 25.74 -1.51 -11.65
CA VAL A 541 25.03 -0.67 -12.64
C VAL A 541 23.75 -1.34 -13.12
N LYS A 542 23.80 -2.62 -13.47
CA LYS A 542 22.65 -3.33 -14.03
C LYS A 542 21.83 -4.12 -13.02
N ASN A 543 22.32 -4.30 -11.78
CA ASN A 543 21.70 -5.17 -10.78
C ASN A 543 21.53 -6.62 -11.29
N VAL A 544 22.49 -7.12 -12.07
CA VAL A 544 22.53 -8.48 -12.64
C VAL A 544 23.67 -9.24 -12.00
N VAL A 545 23.40 -10.45 -11.50
CA VAL A 545 24.40 -11.27 -10.79
C VAL A 545 25.43 -11.86 -11.77
N PRO A 546 26.74 -11.63 -11.60
CA PRO A 546 27.75 -12.15 -12.50
C PRO A 546 28.12 -13.61 -12.15
N ILE A 547 28.07 -14.49 -13.15
CA ILE A 547 28.40 -15.92 -13.05
C ILE A 547 29.51 -16.26 -14.04
N LEU A 548 30.45 -17.12 -13.69
CA LEU A 548 31.57 -17.50 -14.56
C LEU A 548 31.44 -18.91 -15.12
N LYS A 549 31.54 -19.08 -16.44
CA LYS A 549 31.73 -20.41 -17.04
C LYS A 549 33.15 -20.91 -16.78
N VAL A 550 33.28 -22.08 -16.16
CA VAL A 550 34.59 -22.68 -15.83
C VAL A 550 34.99 -23.82 -16.77
N ASP A 551 34.04 -24.53 -17.38
CA ASP A 551 34.34 -25.67 -18.25
C ASP A 551 35.18 -25.28 -19.49
N LYS A 552 36.15 -26.13 -19.83
CA LYS A 552 37.07 -25.96 -20.97
C LYS A 552 36.71 -26.86 -22.17
N GLY A 553 35.43 -27.18 -22.29
CA GLY A 553 34.89 -28.07 -23.31
C GLY A 553 34.77 -29.53 -22.87
N LEU A 554 34.27 -30.36 -23.78
CA LEU A 554 33.87 -31.75 -23.52
C LEU A 554 34.92 -32.76 -23.99
N ALA A 555 35.05 -33.85 -23.24
CA ALA A 555 35.82 -35.02 -23.61
C ALA A 555 35.15 -35.81 -24.76
N VAL A 556 35.88 -36.78 -25.30
CA VAL A 556 35.33 -37.74 -26.26
C VAL A 556 34.22 -38.52 -25.58
N GLU A 557 33.17 -38.82 -26.33
CA GLU A 557 32.04 -39.61 -25.84
C GLU A 557 32.49 -41.02 -25.41
N ALA A 558 32.07 -41.42 -24.22
CA ALA A 558 32.22 -42.76 -23.67
C ALA A 558 31.00 -43.07 -22.81
N ASN A 559 30.52 -44.32 -22.82
CA ASN A 559 29.35 -44.75 -22.04
C ASN A 559 28.14 -43.81 -22.23
N GLY A 560 27.86 -43.40 -23.48
CA GLY A 560 26.71 -42.55 -23.79
C GLY A 560 26.77 -41.11 -23.26
N VAL A 561 27.91 -40.65 -22.72
CA VAL A 561 28.07 -39.31 -22.15
C VAL A 561 29.35 -38.63 -22.61
N GLN A 562 29.41 -37.31 -22.47
CA GLN A 562 30.61 -36.50 -22.64
C GLN A 562 30.91 -35.73 -21.35
N LEU A 563 31.96 -36.16 -20.67
CA LEU A 563 32.48 -35.51 -19.48
C LEU A 563 33.15 -34.17 -19.80
N MET A 564 33.38 -33.34 -18.79
CA MET A 564 34.22 -32.15 -18.92
C MET A 564 35.68 -32.56 -19.10
N LYS A 565 36.43 -31.82 -19.93
CA LYS A 565 37.88 -31.95 -19.99
C LYS A 565 38.51 -31.56 -18.63
N PRO A 566 39.67 -32.15 -18.26
CA PRO A 566 40.39 -31.75 -17.05
C PRO A 566 40.67 -30.25 -16.98
N MET A 567 40.52 -29.67 -15.79
CA MET A 567 40.73 -28.24 -15.52
C MET A 567 41.81 -28.04 -14.46
N PRO A 568 43.11 -28.26 -14.78
CA PRO A 568 44.17 -28.19 -13.78
C PRO A 568 44.35 -26.80 -13.15
N GLN A 569 43.86 -25.75 -13.82
CA GLN A 569 43.92 -24.34 -13.37
C GLN A 569 42.62 -23.86 -12.70
N LEU A 570 41.73 -24.77 -12.31
CA LEU A 570 40.46 -24.41 -11.67
C LEU A 570 40.67 -23.62 -10.36
N PRO A 571 41.57 -24.01 -9.44
CA PRO A 571 41.76 -23.27 -8.18
C PRO A 571 42.16 -21.80 -8.41
N GLU A 572 43.09 -21.54 -9.32
CA GLU A 572 43.52 -20.18 -9.66
C GLU A 572 42.39 -19.36 -10.29
N LEU A 573 41.58 -19.99 -11.14
CA LEU A 573 40.43 -19.36 -11.78
C LEU A 573 39.36 -18.97 -10.74
N LEU A 574 39.07 -19.83 -9.76
CA LEU A 574 38.09 -19.56 -8.71
C LEU A 574 38.52 -18.41 -7.79
N GLN A 575 39.80 -18.36 -7.41
CA GLN A 575 40.33 -17.24 -6.62
C GLN A 575 40.21 -15.91 -7.37
N LYS A 576 40.56 -15.90 -8.66
CA LYS A 576 40.42 -14.72 -9.51
C LYS A 576 38.95 -14.31 -9.66
N ALA A 577 38.05 -15.26 -9.89
CA ALA A 577 36.61 -15.01 -9.99
C ALA A 577 36.08 -14.34 -8.72
N LYS A 578 36.41 -14.89 -7.55
CA LYS A 578 36.04 -14.32 -6.25
C LYS A 578 36.55 -12.90 -6.08
N SER A 579 37.83 -12.64 -6.38
CA SER A 579 38.41 -11.29 -6.26
C SER A 579 37.74 -10.24 -7.17
N LYS A 580 37.09 -10.68 -8.24
CA LYS A 580 36.38 -9.81 -9.20
C LYS A 580 34.88 -9.69 -8.90
N GLY A 581 34.39 -10.28 -7.80
CA GLY A 581 32.99 -10.20 -7.40
C GLY A 581 32.05 -11.11 -8.20
N ILE A 582 32.56 -12.20 -8.79
CA ILE A 582 31.73 -13.28 -9.33
C ILE A 582 30.96 -13.95 -8.17
N PHE A 583 29.67 -14.19 -8.35
CA PHE A 583 28.81 -14.86 -7.38
C PHE A 583 28.95 -16.38 -7.41
N GLY A 584 28.95 -16.93 -8.63
CA GLY A 584 28.86 -18.36 -8.85
C GLY A 584 29.49 -18.76 -10.17
N THR A 585 29.53 -20.06 -10.42
CA THR A 585 30.14 -20.60 -11.63
C THR A 585 29.19 -21.54 -12.35
N LYS A 586 29.47 -21.82 -13.62
CA LYS A 586 28.71 -22.77 -14.42
C LYS A 586 29.66 -23.73 -15.14
N MET A 587 29.26 -25.00 -15.18
CA MET A 587 29.99 -26.08 -15.82
C MET A 587 29.03 -27.01 -16.55
N ARG A 588 29.44 -27.60 -17.67
CA ARG A 588 28.55 -28.37 -18.54
C ARG A 588 29.15 -29.71 -18.95
N SER A 589 28.34 -30.76 -18.87
CA SER A 589 28.55 -32.07 -19.50
C SER A 589 27.37 -32.39 -20.42
N VAL A 590 27.48 -33.42 -21.26
CA VAL A 590 26.39 -33.84 -22.16
C VAL A 590 26.08 -35.32 -21.96
N ILE A 591 24.79 -35.67 -21.86
CA ILE A 591 24.26 -37.03 -21.79
C ILE A 591 23.52 -37.30 -23.09
N LYS A 592 23.95 -38.32 -23.84
CA LYS A 592 23.36 -38.68 -25.14
C LYS A 592 22.51 -39.94 -25.08
N LEU A 593 22.83 -40.88 -24.19
CA LEU A 593 22.11 -42.14 -24.00
C LEU A 593 21.84 -42.37 -22.51
N ALA A 594 20.86 -43.23 -22.21
CA ALA A 594 20.49 -43.58 -20.84
C ALA A 594 21.44 -44.64 -20.22
N ASP A 595 22.74 -44.39 -20.30
CA ASP A 595 23.75 -45.26 -19.70
C ASP A 595 23.94 -44.93 -18.21
N THR A 596 23.62 -45.89 -17.34
CA THR A 596 23.69 -45.69 -15.89
C THR A 596 25.09 -45.38 -15.38
N ILE A 597 26.13 -45.96 -15.99
CA ILE A 597 27.52 -45.74 -15.59
C ILE A 597 27.94 -44.34 -16.02
N GLY A 598 27.70 -43.97 -17.28
CA GLY A 598 28.04 -42.67 -17.83
C GLY A 598 27.33 -41.52 -17.12
N ILE A 599 26.02 -41.60 -16.87
CA ILE A 599 25.28 -40.55 -16.19
C ILE A 599 25.79 -40.37 -14.76
N LYS A 600 26.10 -41.47 -14.06
CA LYS A 600 26.71 -41.41 -12.73
C LYS A 600 28.09 -40.76 -12.76
N GLU A 601 28.92 -41.06 -13.76
CA GLU A 601 30.23 -40.40 -13.96
C GLU A 601 30.08 -38.90 -14.20
N VAL A 602 29.09 -38.46 -14.97
CA VAL A 602 28.77 -37.04 -15.18
C VAL A 602 28.45 -36.36 -13.85
N VAL A 603 27.52 -36.91 -13.07
CA VAL A 603 27.10 -36.32 -11.78
C VAL A 603 28.27 -36.30 -10.81
N ASN A 604 29.01 -37.41 -10.67
CA ASN A 604 30.18 -37.49 -9.79
C ASN A 604 31.24 -36.44 -10.17
N GLN A 605 31.55 -36.30 -11.46
CA GLN A 605 32.55 -35.34 -11.91
C GLN A 605 32.11 -33.90 -11.62
N GLN A 606 30.85 -33.57 -11.90
CA GLN A 606 30.35 -32.23 -11.66
C GLN A 606 30.26 -31.90 -10.16
N PHE A 607 29.83 -32.82 -9.31
CA PHE A 607 29.82 -32.57 -7.86
C PHE A 607 31.23 -32.48 -7.26
N ALA A 608 32.20 -33.27 -7.74
CA ALA A 608 33.60 -33.11 -7.33
C ALA A 608 34.20 -31.73 -7.72
N VAL A 609 33.69 -31.12 -8.78
CA VAL A 609 34.03 -29.73 -9.17
C VAL A 609 33.21 -28.73 -8.34
N ALA A 610 31.94 -29.02 -8.07
CA ALA A 610 31.07 -28.21 -7.21
C ALA A 610 31.66 -28.05 -5.81
N ASP A 611 32.21 -29.11 -5.23
CA ASP A 611 32.87 -29.07 -3.92
C ASP A 611 34.06 -28.10 -3.89
N GLN A 612 34.84 -28.04 -4.97
CA GLN A 612 35.95 -27.08 -5.10
C GLN A 612 35.44 -25.63 -5.23
N ILE A 613 34.31 -25.43 -5.92
CA ILE A 613 33.66 -24.12 -6.09
C ILE A 613 33.09 -23.63 -4.75
N LEU A 614 32.39 -24.52 -4.01
CA LEU A 614 31.86 -24.26 -2.67
C LEU A 614 32.98 -23.93 -1.69
N ALA A 615 34.08 -24.69 -1.71
CA ALA A 615 35.26 -24.42 -0.89
C ALA A 615 35.91 -23.06 -1.20
N ALA A 616 35.77 -22.55 -2.43
CA ALA A 616 36.19 -21.21 -2.80
C ALA A 616 35.20 -20.11 -2.34
N GLY A 617 34.01 -20.48 -1.87
CA GLY A 617 32.94 -19.58 -1.44
C GLY A 617 32.12 -19.00 -2.60
N LEU A 618 31.95 -19.77 -3.67
CA LEU A 618 31.13 -19.44 -4.84
C LEU A 618 29.99 -20.46 -4.97
N VAL A 619 28.90 -20.11 -5.67
CA VAL A 619 27.77 -21.03 -5.89
C VAL A 619 27.92 -21.78 -7.23
N PRO A 620 27.98 -23.11 -7.25
CA PRO A 620 28.07 -23.88 -8.49
C PRO A 620 26.70 -24.05 -9.18
N ILE A 621 26.66 -23.83 -10.50
CA ILE A 621 25.61 -24.34 -11.40
C ILE A 621 26.11 -25.67 -11.98
N VAL A 622 25.42 -26.74 -11.62
CA VAL A 622 25.60 -28.10 -12.13
C VAL A 622 24.71 -28.25 -13.38
N GLU A 623 25.30 -28.45 -14.56
CA GLU A 623 24.60 -28.59 -15.85
C GLU A 623 24.94 -29.94 -16.52
N PRO A 624 24.30 -31.03 -16.09
CA PRO A 624 24.31 -32.30 -16.79
C PRO A 624 23.24 -32.24 -17.89
N GLU A 625 23.60 -31.70 -19.05
CA GLU A 625 22.66 -31.50 -20.16
C GLU A 625 22.32 -32.83 -20.82
N ILE A 626 21.05 -33.20 -20.84
CA ILE A 626 20.55 -34.30 -21.67
C ILE A 626 20.29 -33.75 -23.07
N ASP A 627 20.84 -34.41 -24.08
CA ASP A 627 20.58 -34.09 -25.49
C ASP A 627 19.09 -34.31 -25.78
N ILE A 628 18.42 -33.26 -26.25
CA ILE A 628 16.98 -33.30 -26.57
C ILE A 628 16.66 -34.31 -27.69
N ASN A 629 17.66 -34.69 -28.48
CA ASN A 629 17.53 -35.67 -29.56
C ASN A 629 17.87 -37.10 -29.10
N SER A 630 18.14 -37.31 -27.81
CA SER A 630 18.39 -38.65 -27.28
C SER A 630 17.17 -39.54 -27.48
N PRO A 631 17.31 -40.75 -28.06
CA PRO A 631 16.20 -41.69 -28.18
C PRO A 631 15.74 -42.24 -26.83
N GLN A 632 16.51 -42.02 -25.76
CA GLN A 632 16.26 -42.50 -24.40
C GLN A 632 16.17 -41.34 -23.40
N LYS A 633 15.72 -40.15 -23.83
CA LYS A 633 15.71 -38.95 -23.01
C LYS A 633 14.99 -39.14 -21.66
N ALA A 634 13.77 -39.66 -21.65
CA ALA A 634 13.02 -39.90 -20.41
C ALA A 634 13.72 -40.89 -19.45
N GLU A 635 14.35 -41.93 -20.00
CA GLU A 635 15.13 -42.90 -19.20
C GLU A 635 16.38 -42.24 -18.60
N ALA A 636 17.08 -41.41 -19.39
CA ALA A 636 18.21 -40.63 -18.92
C ALA A 636 17.82 -39.60 -17.84
N GLU A 637 16.66 -38.96 -17.97
CA GLU A 637 16.10 -38.02 -16.98
C GLU A 637 15.86 -38.70 -15.63
N ALA A 638 15.29 -39.90 -15.64
CA ALA A 638 15.06 -40.68 -14.42
C ALA A 638 16.37 -41.06 -13.72
N ILE A 639 17.34 -41.59 -14.46
CA ILE A 639 18.66 -41.94 -13.92
C ILE A 639 19.37 -40.69 -13.38
N LEU A 640 19.31 -39.57 -14.11
CA LEU A 640 19.93 -38.32 -13.71
C LEU A 640 19.31 -37.78 -12.42
N LYS A 641 17.97 -37.70 -12.34
CA LYS A 641 17.26 -37.21 -11.16
C LYS A 641 17.64 -37.98 -9.90
N GLU A 642 17.69 -39.32 -9.98
CA GLU A 642 18.09 -40.16 -8.85
C GLU A 642 19.54 -39.88 -8.40
N ASN A 643 20.48 -39.78 -9.34
CA ASN A 643 21.88 -39.49 -9.02
C ASN A 643 22.08 -38.08 -8.45
N LEU A 644 21.32 -37.08 -8.93
CA LEU A 644 21.32 -35.72 -8.39
C LEU A 644 20.78 -35.71 -6.95
N ALA A 645 19.62 -36.31 -6.70
CA ALA A 645 19.02 -36.38 -5.37
C ALA A 645 19.96 -37.04 -4.34
N SER A 646 20.63 -38.14 -4.75
CA SER A 646 21.63 -38.81 -3.91
C SER A 646 22.76 -37.86 -3.49
N HIS A 647 23.30 -37.04 -4.39
CA HIS A 647 24.37 -36.08 -4.06
C HIS A 647 23.86 -34.90 -3.23
N LEU A 648 22.69 -34.35 -3.57
CA LEU A 648 22.06 -33.27 -2.81
C LEU A 648 21.80 -33.67 -1.35
N SER A 649 21.51 -34.95 -1.09
CA SER A 649 21.34 -35.49 0.26
C SER A 649 22.62 -35.44 1.10
N GLN A 650 23.78 -35.44 0.45
CA GLN A 650 25.11 -35.46 1.08
C GLN A 650 25.76 -34.07 1.20
N LEU A 651 25.17 -33.05 0.56
CA LEU A 651 25.66 -31.68 0.69
C LEU A 651 25.62 -31.20 2.16
N PRO A 652 26.71 -30.59 2.67
CA PRO A 652 26.74 -30.01 4.00
C PRO A 652 25.64 -28.97 4.24
N GLU A 653 25.27 -28.78 5.50
CA GLU A 653 24.34 -27.71 5.89
C GLU A 653 24.99 -26.34 5.63
N GLY A 654 24.26 -25.46 4.95
CA GLY A 654 24.75 -24.14 4.55
C GLY A 654 25.36 -24.07 3.15
N ASP A 655 25.64 -25.22 2.52
CA ASP A 655 26.05 -25.28 1.12
C ASP A 655 24.85 -25.36 0.18
N PHE A 656 24.91 -24.58 -0.90
CA PHE A 656 23.84 -24.49 -1.88
C PHE A 656 24.39 -24.67 -3.29
N VAL A 657 23.63 -25.39 -4.12
CA VAL A 657 23.92 -25.53 -5.55
C VAL A 657 22.76 -25.00 -6.37
N MET A 658 23.03 -24.58 -7.60
CA MET A 658 22.02 -24.37 -8.62
C MET A 658 22.08 -25.54 -9.60
N LEU A 659 20.92 -25.93 -10.13
CA LEU A 659 20.85 -26.96 -11.16
C LEU A 659 20.42 -26.30 -12.46
N LYS A 660 21.08 -26.62 -13.57
CA LYS A 660 20.63 -26.22 -14.89
C LYS A 660 20.32 -27.47 -15.71
N LEU A 661 19.04 -27.74 -15.88
CA LEU A 661 18.54 -29.02 -16.37
C LEU A 661 17.80 -28.84 -17.69
N THR A 662 18.00 -29.77 -18.62
CA THR A 662 17.22 -29.83 -19.87
C THR A 662 15.72 -29.91 -19.54
N LEU A 663 14.89 -29.17 -20.27
CA LEU A 663 13.43 -29.23 -20.12
C LEU A 663 12.93 -30.69 -20.17
N PRO A 664 12.19 -31.14 -19.15
CA PRO A 664 11.80 -32.55 -19.02
C PRO A 664 10.78 -32.98 -20.09
N GLU A 665 10.67 -34.28 -20.34
CA GLU A 665 9.55 -34.82 -21.13
C GLU A 665 8.22 -34.75 -20.36
N GLU A 666 8.26 -35.04 -19.06
CA GLU A 666 7.10 -34.99 -18.18
C GLU A 666 6.98 -33.65 -17.46
N ASP A 667 5.78 -33.08 -17.43
CA ASP A 667 5.51 -31.82 -16.74
C ASP A 667 5.80 -31.98 -15.22
N ASN A 668 6.49 -30.99 -14.64
CA ASN A 668 6.89 -30.97 -13.22
C ASN A 668 7.81 -32.12 -12.77
N PHE A 669 8.47 -32.80 -13.69
CA PHE A 669 9.34 -33.94 -13.37
C PHE A 669 10.42 -33.63 -12.32
N TYR A 670 10.98 -32.42 -12.38
CA TYR A 670 12.03 -31.94 -11.47
C TYR A 670 11.51 -31.20 -10.23
N GLN A 671 10.20 -31.19 -9.96
CA GLN A 671 9.61 -30.44 -8.83
C GLN A 671 10.31 -30.74 -7.48
N GLU A 672 10.64 -32.01 -7.23
CA GLU A 672 11.36 -32.42 -6.03
C GLU A 672 12.75 -31.76 -5.89
N LEU A 673 13.43 -31.50 -7.02
CA LEU A 673 14.71 -30.80 -7.03
C LEU A 673 14.51 -29.29 -6.89
N VAL A 674 13.41 -28.73 -7.40
CA VAL A 674 13.02 -27.32 -7.22
C VAL A 674 12.78 -27.03 -5.75
N ASP A 675 12.05 -27.90 -5.06
CA ASP A 675 11.69 -27.74 -3.66
C ASP A 675 12.80 -28.18 -2.69
N TYR A 676 13.91 -28.69 -3.21
CA TYR A 676 14.97 -29.26 -2.39
C TYR A 676 15.68 -28.16 -1.57
N PRO A 677 15.79 -28.26 -0.24
CA PRO A 677 16.28 -27.15 0.61
C PRO A 677 17.67 -26.62 0.28
N ARG A 678 18.54 -27.46 -0.30
CA ARG A 678 19.92 -27.14 -0.70
C ARG A 678 20.08 -26.79 -2.18
N VAL A 679 18.98 -26.74 -2.92
CA VAL A 679 18.95 -26.22 -4.29
C VAL A 679 18.51 -24.76 -4.24
N LEU A 680 19.41 -23.86 -4.61
CA LEU A 680 19.14 -22.43 -4.59
C LEU A 680 18.15 -22.03 -5.69
N LYS A 681 18.29 -22.65 -6.87
CA LYS A 681 17.41 -22.46 -8.02
C LYS A 681 17.63 -23.58 -9.04
N VAL A 682 16.56 -24.02 -9.69
CA VAL A 682 16.62 -24.83 -10.91
C VAL A 682 16.41 -23.90 -12.11
N VAL A 683 17.29 -24.00 -13.10
CA VAL A 683 17.28 -23.20 -14.31
C VAL A 683 16.98 -24.11 -15.49
N ALA A 684 15.84 -23.89 -16.14
CA ALA A 684 15.50 -24.66 -17.33
C ALA A 684 16.41 -24.32 -18.51
N LEU A 685 16.91 -25.36 -19.17
CA LEU A 685 17.70 -25.28 -20.38
C LEU A 685 16.87 -25.79 -21.56
N SER A 686 16.80 -25.00 -22.64
CA SER A 686 16.06 -25.39 -23.85
C SER A 686 16.73 -26.53 -24.62
N GLY A 687 18.03 -26.78 -24.45
CA GLY A 687 18.75 -27.92 -25.04
C GLY A 687 18.76 -27.99 -26.58
N GLY A 688 18.26 -26.96 -27.26
CA GLY A 688 18.09 -26.92 -28.72
C GLY A 688 16.64 -26.74 -29.20
N TYR A 689 15.65 -26.77 -28.31
CA TYR A 689 14.26 -26.44 -28.67
C TYR A 689 14.17 -25.02 -29.24
N SER A 690 13.22 -24.81 -30.15
CA SER A 690 12.89 -23.46 -30.62
C SER A 690 12.44 -22.59 -29.44
N ARG A 691 12.51 -21.26 -29.58
CA ARG A 691 12.05 -20.35 -28.53
C ARG A 691 10.57 -20.58 -28.16
N GLU A 692 9.74 -20.86 -29.15
CA GLU A 692 8.31 -21.10 -28.96
C GLU A 692 8.07 -22.40 -28.19
N GLU A 693 8.65 -23.50 -28.66
CA GLU A 693 8.53 -24.82 -28.03
C GLU A 693 9.14 -24.84 -26.62
N GLY A 694 10.30 -24.20 -26.44
CA GLY A 694 10.95 -24.08 -25.13
C GLY A 694 10.09 -23.32 -24.12
N ASN A 695 9.44 -22.22 -24.55
CA ASN A 695 8.55 -21.44 -23.69
C ASN A 695 7.27 -22.21 -23.34
N GLU A 696 6.70 -22.96 -24.29
CA GLU A 696 5.52 -23.80 -24.08
C GLU A 696 5.81 -24.97 -23.12
N LYS A 697 6.99 -25.61 -23.24
CA LYS A 697 7.42 -26.63 -22.27
C LYS A 697 7.69 -26.01 -20.90
N LEU A 698 8.35 -24.85 -20.85
CA LEU A 698 8.66 -24.17 -19.59
C LEU A 698 7.40 -23.76 -18.83
N SER A 699 6.36 -23.25 -19.50
CA SER A 699 5.13 -22.78 -18.84
C SER A 699 4.33 -23.88 -18.14
N ARG A 700 4.61 -25.16 -18.47
CA ARG A 700 3.99 -26.33 -17.83
C ARG A 700 4.72 -26.82 -16.58
N ASN A 701 5.84 -26.20 -16.24
CA ASN A 701 6.66 -26.55 -15.08
C ASN A 701 6.61 -25.43 -14.02
N HIS A 702 6.49 -25.81 -12.76
CA HIS A 702 6.52 -24.90 -11.62
C HIS A 702 7.94 -24.77 -11.04
N GLY A 703 8.30 -23.56 -10.56
CA GLY A 703 9.60 -23.28 -9.94
C GLY A 703 10.37 -22.13 -10.55
#